data_AF-A0A084J892-F1
#
_entry.id   AF-A0A084J892-F1
#
_cell.length_a   1.000
_cell.length_b   1.000
_cell.length_c   1.000
_cell.angle_alpha   90.00
_cell.angle_beta   90.00
_cell.angle_gamma   90.00
#
_symmetry.space_group_name_H-M   'P 1'
#
loop_
_entity.id
_entity.type
_entity.pdbx_description
1 polymer ?
#
loop_
_entity_poly.entity_id
_entity_poly.type
_entity_poly.pdbx_seq_one_letter_code
_entity_poly.pdbx_strand_id
1 'polypeptide(L)'
;MSLKKQMKFLQQCENNLGKLNFYLDITDSKITCEPCLMIKHYYNWCVKNIFRIDVNEVNLTEFFKKIIEKLDYKVIGNMEYEDFRNLIVSYYSLGEIYFERKEFELSKDYFSKVIEVMEEFLKSGNKFQTEEIQCKSGVVFFELLMWARKNLGDMVEVEEALYLYESIIGEEEILYIQKNYCVYRASKELNIIDKANEAARNLIKILSSFKGINIDVVEYFTTEKSYSNAIDISIEEYCKDSIPHWINAMNTICTKAQSLDIECVDKIIKFCNILMEDLKIVEWSTLILSLYKGIRQEEEQLIKVLSYLRQSFKIIDYKHGDFINCSQAVCVLNEIYEDIRIRKYKEVFLREYEFDFAFYLMNAAVQNNNYEKAIETSTKLSSIINIFNINKELLNYIEECKEISIDGTKRENYNLKEYPWLYLYNNVKDICTSYGIESKFDTSDFIRSSSKKTIIGINAIQDREVEETLNNIVGEKIFLQDKDIVFISNEQLELKSYIKDYYSCEVITKNNLLRDPNKCIITYDKSIHGKMADKNIIVIDGHKELRDIDVTYIKHILEDCNNSILAILINTKSGDYKAEALSYNKALLENMLDYKREIILFDQKDFSDSRELLETLIGQTSENIISMKFNDFKTNINKTLHGIREDIKFKNGVYKERRYTLKECVSEYINLADEVKSNYNEFLTKIQGDIEFLGKYAEEKISIIIPDLIEKKLDAIDDLEETSTLKDKAEKIFSETIVNWCNKNIYDLMLEQFEVYITKYSKLYGYHQETIEKIKDNRDTVISAYGDFTSKIKPIDIKPLEELLKEFLVLHDEFLNSINYEVTVIPNEKFLSTVAGGIKVMFMKSEEKAESTRIKIKNQVIENKDNIAAILSNNIMENLRGLSDKLKEEIKDIFEGTLNDITIDKNIVEQAEMDMTKSHEEITKKNEELEVLMKFVDVEVLKYIKQLDHNMVYFNSKCYKLV
;
A
#
# COMPACT_ATOMS: atom_id res chain seq x y z
N MET A 1 -41.70 27.30 49.15
CA MET A 1 -42.01 27.37 47.70
C MET A 1 -41.00 26.48 46.99
N SER A 2 -41.36 25.65 46.00
CA SER A 2 -40.34 24.81 45.32
C SER A 2 -39.27 25.69 44.66
N LEU A 3 -37.99 25.31 44.70
CA LEU A 3 -36.87 26.05 44.10
C LEU A 3 -37.18 26.59 42.69
N LYS A 4 -37.78 25.76 41.83
CA LYS A 4 -38.23 26.13 40.47
C LYS A 4 -39.19 27.33 40.44
N LYS A 5 -40.05 27.47 41.44
CA LYS A 5 -40.97 28.62 41.59
C LYS A 5 -40.21 29.85 42.10
N GLN A 6 -39.29 29.72 43.06
CA GLN A 6 -38.42 30.82 43.52
C GLN A 6 -37.55 31.36 42.38
N MET A 7 -36.95 30.49 41.58
CA MET A 7 -36.14 30.89 40.42
C MET A 7 -36.97 31.54 39.32
N LYS A 8 -38.15 30.99 39.00
CA LYS A 8 -39.07 31.61 38.04
C LYS A 8 -39.54 32.99 38.52
N PHE A 9 -39.79 33.13 39.82
CA PHE A 9 -40.12 34.40 40.46
C PHE A 9 -38.97 35.41 40.30
N LEU A 10 -37.75 35.01 40.65
CA LEU A 10 -36.54 35.85 40.52
C LEU A 10 -36.29 36.33 39.09
N GLN A 11 -36.41 35.43 38.10
CA GLN A 11 -36.28 35.78 36.68
C GLN A 11 -37.35 36.79 36.22
N GLN A 12 -38.57 36.71 36.74
CA GLN A 12 -39.63 37.68 36.42
C GLN A 12 -39.36 39.05 37.07
N CYS A 13 -38.74 39.06 38.24
CA CYS A 13 -38.37 40.27 38.98
C CYS A 13 -37.17 41.00 38.37
N GLU A 14 -36.14 40.28 37.90
CA GLU A 14 -35.01 40.89 37.16
C GLU A 14 -35.48 41.69 35.94
N ASN A 15 -36.57 41.26 35.29
CA ASN A 15 -37.14 41.91 34.11
C ASN A 15 -38.13 43.05 34.43
N ASN A 16 -38.55 43.20 35.69
CA ASN A 16 -39.48 44.25 36.11
C ASN A 16 -39.36 44.53 37.62
N LEU A 17 -38.51 45.50 37.97
CA LEU A 17 -38.31 45.98 39.35
C LEU A 17 -39.61 46.46 40.03
N GLY A 18 -40.57 47.01 39.27
CA GLY A 18 -41.88 47.41 39.80
C GLY A 18 -42.74 46.24 40.27
N LYS A 19 -42.63 45.08 39.61
CA LYS A 19 -43.28 43.83 40.03
C LYS A 19 -42.61 43.24 41.27
N LEU A 20 -41.30 43.37 41.39
CA LEU A 20 -40.58 42.91 42.58
C LEU A 20 -41.12 43.60 43.84
N ASN A 21 -41.26 44.93 43.85
CA ASN A 21 -41.84 45.66 45.00
C ASN A 21 -43.30 45.27 45.31
N PHE A 22 -44.06 44.85 44.29
CA PHE A 22 -45.44 44.35 44.45
C PHE A 22 -45.51 42.91 44.99
N TYR A 23 -44.56 42.04 44.62
CA TYR A 23 -44.52 40.64 45.05
C TYR A 23 -43.68 40.38 46.30
N LEU A 24 -42.76 41.29 46.63
CA LEU A 24 -42.19 41.46 47.96
C LEU A 24 -43.22 42.13 48.89
N ASP A 25 -44.50 41.79 48.79
CA ASP A 25 -45.39 42.06 49.92
C ASP A 25 -44.99 41.08 51.03
N ILE A 26 -44.04 41.55 51.84
CA ILE A 26 -43.25 40.78 52.84
C ILE A 26 -44.13 40.37 54.03
N THR A 27 -45.25 39.69 53.78
CA THR A 27 -46.19 39.25 54.81
C THR A 27 -45.86 37.87 55.39
N ASP A 28 -45.00 37.10 54.73
CA ASP A 28 -44.53 35.79 55.20
C ASP A 28 -43.02 35.79 55.41
N SER A 29 -42.59 35.70 56.68
CA SER A 29 -41.18 35.66 57.07
C SER A 29 -40.42 34.41 56.60
N LYS A 30 -41.12 33.41 56.05
CA LYS A 30 -40.53 32.13 55.61
C LYS A 30 -40.08 32.10 54.15
N ILE A 31 -40.38 33.09 53.31
CA ILE A 31 -40.14 33.00 51.85
C ILE A 31 -39.14 34.05 51.32
N THR A 32 -38.66 34.96 52.17
CA THR A 32 -38.23 36.29 51.71
C THR A 32 -36.76 36.66 51.96
N CYS A 33 -35.91 35.75 52.46
CA CYS A 33 -34.48 36.05 52.69
C CYS A 33 -33.62 35.78 51.43
N GLU A 34 -33.52 34.52 50.98
CA GLU A 34 -32.65 34.14 49.86
C GLU A 34 -32.96 34.85 48.53
N PRO A 35 -34.24 35.03 48.11
CA PRO A 35 -34.52 35.77 46.89
C PRO A 35 -34.08 37.24 46.98
N CYS A 36 -34.19 37.87 48.16
CA CYS A 36 -33.77 39.24 48.41
C CYS A 36 -32.25 39.40 48.36
N LEU A 37 -31.50 38.43 48.89
CA LEU A 37 -30.05 38.39 48.81
C LEU A 37 -29.56 38.26 47.35
N MET A 38 -30.27 37.48 46.53
CA MET A 38 -29.93 37.31 45.12
C MET A 38 -30.10 38.59 44.28
N ILE A 39 -31.17 39.35 44.55
CA ILE A 39 -31.51 40.59 43.83
C ILE A 39 -30.93 41.85 44.46
N LYS A 40 -30.12 41.71 45.52
CA LYS A 40 -29.47 42.80 46.25
C LYS A 40 -30.45 43.78 46.94
N HIS A 41 -31.63 43.30 47.34
CA HIS A 41 -32.64 44.09 48.06
C HIS A 41 -32.88 43.58 49.50
N TYR A 42 -31.90 42.90 50.09
CA TYR A 42 -31.99 42.37 51.44
C TYR A 42 -32.19 43.49 52.48
N TYR A 43 -31.64 44.69 52.24
CA TYR A 43 -31.86 45.86 53.10
C TYR A 43 -33.35 46.20 53.32
N ASN A 44 -34.20 46.11 52.29
CA ASN A 44 -35.65 46.35 52.41
C ASN A 44 -36.31 45.29 53.29
N TRP A 45 -35.88 44.04 53.14
CA TRP A 45 -36.35 42.94 53.97
C TRP A 45 -35.96 43.12 55.44
N CYS A 46 -34.71 43.53 55.70
CA CYS A 46 -34.19 43.78 57.05
C CYS A 46 -34.90 44.92 57.74
N VAL A 47 -35.10 46.06 57.08
CA VAL A 47 -35.76 47.23 57.66
C VAL A 47 -37.18 46.87 58.11
N LYS A 48 -37.92 46.13 57.29
CA LYS A 48 -39.28 45.69 57.61
C LYS A 48 -39.34 44.58 58.69
N ASN A 49 -38.48 43.57 58.64
CA ASN A 49 -38.63 42.37 59.48
C ASN A 49 -37.72 42.32 60.71
N ILE A 50 -36.51 42.87 60.61
CA ILE A 50 -35.54 42.90 61.71
C ILE A 50 -35.74 44.18 62.51
N PHE A 51 -35.74 45.32 61.84
CA PHE A 51 -35.86 46.63 62.49
C PHE A 51 -37.32 47.07 62.69
N ARG A 52 -38.28 46.41 62.04
CA ARG A 52 -39.74 46.67 62.15
C ARG A 52 -40.13 48.11 61.80
N ILE A 53 -39.51 48.64 60.76
CA ILE A 53 -39.69 50.00 60.25
C ILE A 53 -40.33 49.92 58.85
N ASP A 54 -41.23 50.85 58.53
CA ASP A 54 -41.73 50.96 57.16
C ASP A 54 -40.62 51.49 56.24
N VAL A 55 -40.32 50.72 55.19
CA VAL A 55 -39.29 51.02 54.19
C VAL A 55 -39.54 52.37 53.51
N ASN A 56 -40.81 52.77 53.33
CA ASN A 56 -41.18 54.02 52.65
C ASN A 56 -41.02 55.27 53.55
N GLU A 57 -40.86 55.07 54.86
CA GLU A 57 -40.83 56.16 55.84
C GLU A 57 -39.41 56.56 56.27
N VAL A 58 -38.36 55.91 55.73
CA VAL A 58 -36.98 56.10 56.20
C VAL A 58 -35.98 56.28 55.04
N ASN A 59 -35.05 57.23 55.20
CA ASN A 59 -33.86 57.31 54.36
C ASN A 59 -32.89 56.17 54.73
N LEU A 60 -32.95 55.09 53.96
CA LEU A 60 -32.23 53.84 54.21
C LEU A 60 -30.71 54.04 54.36
N THR A 61 -30.09 54.87 53.52
CA THR A 61 -28.64 55.11 53.60
C THR A 61 -28.24 55.80 54.90
N GLU A 62 -29.01 56.82 55.31
CA GLU A 62 -28.74 57.56 56.55
C GLU A 62 -29.03 56.69 57.79
N PHE A 63 -30.07 55.85 57.71
CA PHE A 63 -30.44 54.90 58.75
C PHE A 63 -29.30 53.92 59.06
N PHE A 64 -28.79 53.20 58.06
CA PHE A 64 -27.72 52.22 58.27
C PHE A 64 -26.38 52.87 58.65
N LYS A 65 -26.05 54.06 58.13
CA LYS A 65 -24.87 54.82 58.58
C LYS A 65 -24.92 55.15 60.06
N LYS A 66 -26.07 55.63 60.55
CA LYS A 66 -26.26 55.93 61.99
C LYS A 66 -26.12 54.69 62.87
N ILE A 67 -26.44 53.50 62.36
CA ILE A 67 -26.22 52.24 63.10
C ILE A 67 -24.72 51.95 63.19
N ILE A 68 -24.00 52.04 62.08
CA ILE A 68 -22.54 51.81 62.04
C ILE A 68 -21.79 52.82 62.91
N GLU A 69 -22.15 54.11 62.86
CA GLU A 69 -21.54 55.16 63.69
C GLU A 69 -21.72 54.93 65.21
N LYS A 70 -22.80 54.25 65.61
CA LYS A 70 -23.08 53.90 67.01
C LYS A 70 -22.36 52.63 67.47
N LEU A 71 -21.89 51.80 66.54
CA LEU A 71 -21.36 50.46 66.81
C LEU A 71 -19.88 50.39 66.39
N ASP A 72 -18.95 50.42 67.35
CA ASP A 72 -17.51 50.36 67.07
C ASP A 72 -17.02 48.92 66.86
N TYR A 73 -16.76 48.56 65.60
CA TYR A 73 -16.26 47.24 65.22
C TYR A 73 -14.90 46.88 65.84
N LYS A 74 -14.14 47.82 66.41
CA LYS A 74 -12.87 47.50 67.10
C LYS A 74 -13.05 46.71 68.40
N VAL A 75 -14.29 46.48 68.84
CA VAL A 75 -14.63 45.72 70.06
C VAL A 75 -15.49 44.48 69.74
N ILE A 76 -15.36 43.90 68.53
CA ILE A 76 -16.15 42.74 68.07
C ILE A 76 -16.20 41.60 69.09
N GLY A 77 -15.09 41.31 69.78
CA GLY A 77 -15.02 40.22 70.76
C GLY A 77 -15.91 40.37 72.01
N ASN A 78 -16.43 41.58 72.28
CA ASN A 78 -17.31 41.88 73.42
C ASN A 78 -18.70 42.38 73.01
N MET A 79 -19.05 42.34 71.72
CA MET A 79 -20.37 42.77 71.25
C MET A 79 -21.45 41.76 71.63
N GLU A 80 -22.62 42.27 72.01
CA GLU A 80 -23.84 41.47 72.12
C GLU A 80 -24.33 41.05 70.73
N TYR A 81 -25.06 39.93 70.67
CA TYR A 81 -25.54 39.35 69.42
C TYR A 81 -26.33 40.36 68.55
N GLU A 82 -27.21 41.16 69.15
CA GLU A 82 -28.05 42.13 68.42
C GLU A 82 -27.22 43.26 67.80
N ASP A 83 -26.19 43.73 68.49
CA ASP A 83 -25.28 44.76 68.00
C ASP A 83 -24.42 44.24 66.86
N PHE A 84 -23.87 43.04 66.99
CA PHE A 84 -23.14 42.37 65.90
C PHE A 84 -24.03 42.12 64.68
N ARG A 85 -25.27 41.64 64.89
CA ARG A 85 -26.28 41.48 63.83
C ARG A 85 -26.56 42.79 63.11
N ASN A 86 -26.86 43.85 63.86
CA ASN A 86 -27.21 45.13 63.31
C ASN A 86 -26.03 45.75 62.54
N LEU A 87 -24.80 45.56 63.01
CA LEU A 87 -23.58 46.02 62.35
C LEU A 87 -23.36 45.32 60.99
N ILE A 88 -23.37 43.98 60.96
CA ILE A 88 -23.16 43.21 59.73
C ILE A 88 -24.27 43.47 58.71
N VAL A 89 -25.54 43.46 59.16
CA VAL A 89 -26.68 43.78 58.30
C VAL A 89 -26.56 45.19 57.75
N SER A 90 -26.10 46.17 58.55
CA SER A 90 -25.93 47.55 58.08
C SER A 90 -24.83 47.69 57.05
N TYR A 91 -23.67 47.05 57.26
CA TYR A 91 -22.59 47.04 56.27
C TYR A 91 -23.03 46.37 54.96
N TYR A 92 -23.65 45.20 55.04
CA TYR A 92 -24.15 44.49 53.86
C TYR A 92 -25.23 45.30 53.11
N SER A 93 -26.18 45.88 53.85
CA SER A 93 -27.26 46.71 53.30
C SER A 93 -26.74 47.98 52.63
N LEU A 94 -25.72 48.65 53.20
CA LEU A 94 -25.08 49.78 52.53
C LEU A 94 -24.35 49.31 51.26
N GLY A 95 -23.66 48.17 51.30
CA GLY A 95 -23.05 47.56 50.12
C GLY A 95 -24.04 47.40 48.98
N GLU A 96 -25.21 46.84 49.26
CA GLU A 96 -26.32 46.69 48.31
C GLU A 96 -26.85 48.03 47.78
N ILE A 97 -27.16 48.99 48.67
CA ILE A 97 -27.71 50.29 48.28
C ILE A 97 -26.74 51.05 47.35
N TYR A 98 -25.45 51.03 47.66
CA TYR A 98 -24.44 51.67 46.79
C TYR A 98 -24.22 50.91 45.50
N PHE A 99 -24.35 49.58 45.51
CA PHE A 99 -24.34 48.77 44.29
C PHE A 99 -25.45 49.22 43.33
N GLU A 100 -26.69 49.37 43.82
CA GLU A 100 -27.83 49.82 43.01
C GLU A 100 -27.66 51.23 42.45
N ARG A 101 -27.02 52.12 43.22
CA ARG A 101 -26.68 53.48 42.80
C ARG A 101 -25.50 53.55 41.82
N LYS A 102 -24.87 52.41 41.52
CA LYS A 102 -23.65 52.29 40.71
C LYS A 102 -22.44 53.01 41.33
N GLU A 103 -22.43 53.17 42.64
CA GLU A 103 -21.30 53.69 43.43
C GLU A 103 -20.39 52.52 43.85
N PHE A 104 -19.73 51.88 42.88
CA PHE A 104 -19.09 50.58 43.08
C PHE A 104 -17.92 50.58 44.07
N GLU A 105 -17.12 51.65 44.14
CA GLU A 105 -15.99 51.70 45.09
C GLU A 105 -16.47 51.70 46.55
N LEU A 106 -17.51 52.48 46.86
CA LEU A 106 -18.13 52.44 48.18
C LEU A 106 -18.79 51.09 48.46
N SER A 107 -19.43 50.49 47.47
CA SER A 107 -20.03 49.16 47.58
C SER A 107 -18.98 48.08 47.89
N LYS A 108 -17.84 48.08 47.18
CA LYS A 108 -16.70 47.18 47.41
C LYS A 108 -16.15 47.32 48.83
N ASP A 109 -15.95 48.56 49.29
CA ASP A 109 -15.50 48.83 50.66
C ASP A 109 -16.45 48.21 51.68
N TYR A 110 -17.76 48.43 51.53
CA TYR A 110 -18.76 47.91 52.47
C TYR A 110 -18.87 46.39 52.45
N PHE A 111 -18.86 45.73 51.28
CA PHE A 111 -18.84 44.26 51.23
C PHE A 111 -17.52 43.67 51.74
N SER A 112 -16.38 44.31 51.47
CA SER A 112 -15.09 43.92 52.03
C SER A 112 -15.10 44.02 53.56
N LYS A 113 -15.72 45.07 54.12
CA LYS A 113 -15.92 45.20 55.56
C LYS A 113 -16.82 44.12 56.15
N VAL A 114 -17.86 43.67 55.44
CA VAL A 114 -18.63 42.48 55.86
C VAL A 114 -17.72 41.26 55.96
N ILE A 115 -16.89 41.00 54.95
CA ILE A 115 -15.98 39.84 54.93
C ILE A 115 -14.94 39.93 56.05
N GLU A 116 -14.28 41.08 56.20
CA GLU A 116 -13.26 41.35 57.23
C GLU A 116 -13.80 41.13 58.64
N VAL A 117 -14.92 41.77 58.98
CA VAL A 117 -15.54 41.69 60.31
C VAL A 117 -15.98 40.26 60.63
N MET A 118 -16.53 39.53 59.64
CA MET A 118 -17.00 38.16 59.82
C MET A 118 -15.86 37.17 59.95
N GLU A 119 -14.78 37.32 59.17
CA GLU A 119 -13.60 36.45 59.28
C GLU A 119 -12.82 36.69 60.57
N GLU A 120 -12.70 37.95 61.01
CA GLU A 120 -12.11 38.29 62.31
C GLU A 120 -12.94 37.73 63.47
N PHE A 121 -14.27 37.83 63.38
CA PHE A 121 -15.18 37.20 64.33
C PHE A 121 -14.98 35.67 64.39
N LEU A 122 -14.92 34.99 63.24
CA LEU A 122 -14.70 33.53 63.17
C LEU A 122 -13.33 33.11 63.72
N LYS A 123 -12.27 33.90 63.50
CA LYS A 123 -10.90 33.63 64.02
C LYS A 123 -10.79 33.81 65.54
N SER A 124 -11.59 34.70 66.13
CA SER A 124 -11.51 35.05 67.56
C SER A 124 -12.08 34.00 68.53
N GLY A 125 -12.66 32.89 68.03
CA GLY A 125 -13.07 31.73 68.85
C GLY A 125 -14.15 32.01 69.90
N ASN A 126 -15.05 32.97 69.66
CA ASN A 126 -15.90 33.58 70.69
C ASN A 126 -17.31 32.98 70.88
N LYS A 127 -17.93 33.30 72.03
CA LYS A 127 -19.10 32.73 72.75
C LYS A 127 -20.36 32.26 72.00
N PHE A 128 -20.56 32.59 70.72
CA PHE A 128 -21.82 32.33 69.99
C PHE A 128 -21.74 31.08 69.08
N GLN A 129 -20.75 30.20 69.25
CA GLN A 129 -20.52 28.97 68.45
C GLN A 129 -21.58 27.86 68.57
N THR A 130 -22.79 28.16 69.02
CA THR A 130 -23.94 27.24 69.04
C THR A 130 -25.01 27.70 68.07
N GLU A 131 -26.08 26.91 67.89
CA GLU A 131 -27.25 27.11 67.01
C GLU A 131 -27.83 28.55 66.92
N GLU A 132 -27.42 29.47 67.81
CA GLU A 132 -27.78 30.89 67.83
C GLU A 132 -27.30 31.69 66.60
N ILE A 133 -26.14 31.38 66.01
CA ILE A 133 -25.68 32.01 64.74
C ILE A 133 -26.53 31.53 63.55
N GLN A 134 -27.14 30.35 63.63
CA GLN A 134 -27.84 29.75 62.51
C GLN A 134 -29.32 30.12 62.40
N CYS A 135 -30.01 30.56 63.47
CA CYS A 135 -31.48 30.68 63.39
C CYS A 135 -32.19 31.74 64.27
N LYS A 136 -31.51 32.53 65.10
CA LYS A 136 -32.22 33.60 65.84
C LYS A 136 -32.48 34.78 64.90
N SER A 137 -33.75 35.17 64.72
CA SER A 137 -34.20 36.34 63.95
C SER A 137 -34.09 36.33 62.41
N GLY A 138 -33.86 35.16 61.78
CA GLY A 138 -33.96 35.00 60.32
C GLY A 138 -32.77 35.54 59.51
N VAL A 139 -31.66 35.87 60.18
CA VAL A 139 -30.40 36.26 59.54
C VAL A 139 -29.39 35.14 59.72
N VAL A 140 -28.97 34.52 58.62
CA VAL A 140 -27.87 33.56 58.65
C VAL A 140 -26.59 34.29 58.27
N PHE A 141 -25.78 34.58 59.28
CA PHE A 141 -24.51 35.31 59.09
C PHE A 141 -23.61 34.64 58.06
N PHE A 142 -23.52 33.31 58.12
CA PHE A 142 -22.73 32.55 57.16
C PHE A 142 -23.19 32.80 55.72
N GLU A 143 -24.49 32.82 55.44
CA GLU A 143 -25.02 33.17 54.11
C GLU A 143 -24.69 34.62 53.75
N LEU A 144 -24.82 35.58 54.67
CA LEU A 144 -24.45 36.97 54.39
C LEU A 144 -22.97 37.13 54.01
N LEU A 145 -22.07 36.40 54.66
CA LEU A 145 -20.66 36.35 54.28
C LEU A 145 -20.49 35.80 52.86
N MET A 146 -21.17 34.71 52.53
CA MET A 146 -21.09 34.10 51.20
C MET A 146 -21.66 35.00 50.11
N TRP A 147 -22.79 35.65 50.35
CA TRP A 147 -23.36 36.63 49.44
C TRP A 147 -22.50 37.89 49.34
N ALA A 148 -21.83 38.32 50.41
CA ALA A 148 -20.88 39.43 50.37
C ALA A 148 -19.68 39.08 49.46
N ARG A 149 -19.13 37.87 49.57
CA ARG A 149 -18.07 37.37 48.67
C ARG A 149 -18.54 37.34 47.21
N LYS A 150 -19.75 36.83 46.96
CA LYS A 150 -20.35 36.85 45.62
C LYS A 150 -20.50 38.28 45.08
N ASN A 151 -21.07 39.17 45.89
CA ASN A 151 -21.34 40.55 45.48
C ASN A 151 -20.06 41.37 45.27
N LEU A 152 -19.03 41.12 46.07
CA LEU A 152 -17.70 41.66 45.87
C LEU A 152 -17.10 41.12 44.55
N GLY A 153 -17.21 39.81 44.31
CA GLY A 153 -16.83 39.16 43.06
C GLY A 153 -17.47 39.79 41.82
N ASP A 154 -18.75 40.20 41.90
CA ASP A 154 -19.45 40.87 40.78
C ASP A 154 -18.85 42.24 40.38
N MET A 155 -17.95 42.81 41.20
CA MET A 155 -17.42 44.16 41.03
C MET A 155 -15.91 44.24 40.83
N VAL A 156 -15.19 43.13 41.00
CA VAL A 156 -13.74 43.06 40.83
C VAL A 156 -13.36 42.41 39.50
N GLU A 157 -12.08 42.47 39.16
CA GLU A 157 -11.53 41.84 37.96
C GLU A 157 -11.70 40.31 38.00
N VAL A 158 -11.77 39.68 36.83
CA VAL A 158 -12.22 38.29 36.67
C VAL A 158 -11.36 37.27 37.44
N GLU A 159 -10.04 37.48 37.51
CA GLU A 159 -9.12 36.61 38.25
C GLU A 159 -9.39 36.62 39.77
N GLU A 160 -9.60 37.81 40.33
CA GLU A 160 -9.94 38.00 41.74
C GLU A 160 -11.38 37.51 42.02
N ALA A 161 -12.29 37.77 41.09
CA ALA A 161 -13.68 37.33 41.16
C ALA A 161 -13.77 35.79 41.25
N LEU A 162 -12.99 35.07 40.44
CA LEU A 162 -12.95 33.60 40.46
C LEU A 162 -12.55 33.06 41.84
N TYR A 163 -11.50 33.63 42.46
CA TYR A 163 -11.07 33.24 43.81
C TYR A 163 -12.18 33.48 44.85
N LEU A 164 -12.83 34.65 44.78
CA LEU A 164 -13.95 34.98 45.67
C LEU A 164 -15.12 34.01 45.49
N TYR A 165 -15.49 33.66 44.26
CA TYR A 165 -16.57 32.69 43.99
C TYR A 165 -16.22 31.28 44.47
N GLU A 166 -14.99 30.81 44.27
CA GLU A 166 -14.55 29.48 44.73
C GLU A 166 -14.59 29.36 46.26
N SER A 167 -14.24 30.45 46.96
CA SER A 167 -14.26 30.53 48.42
C SER A 167 -15.66 30.47 49.05
N ILE A 168 -16.73 30.55 48.24
CA ILE A 168 -18.10 30.41 48.70
C ILE A 168 -18.37 28.96 49.11
N ILE A 169 -18.83 28.74 50.34
CA ILE A 169 -19.21 27.43 50.88
C ILE A 169 -20.68 27.56 51.31
N GLY A 170 -21.57 26.72 50.81
CA GLY A 170 -22.98 26.75 51.19
C GLY A 170 -23.73 25.51 50.74
N GLU A 171 -24.55 24.96 51.63
CA GLU A 171 -25.44 23.81 51.37
C GLU A 171 -26.82 24.24 50.82
N GLU A 172 -27.12 25.54 50.85
CA GLU A 172 -28.38 26.08 50.33
C GLU A 172 -28.43 26.11 48.81
N GLU A 173 -29.55 25.65 48.25
CA GLU A 173 -29.72 25.42 46.81
C GLU A 173 -29.55 26.71 45.97
N ILE A 174 -30.02 27.88 46.45
CA ILE A 174 -29.95 29.14 45.71
C ILE A 174 -28.53 29.70 45.65
N LEU A 175 -27.83 29.74 46.79
CA LEU A 175 -26.46 30.21 46.86
C LEU A 175 -25.51 29.28 46.09
N TYR A 176 -25.74 27.96 46.16
CA TYR A 176 -24.98 26.97 45.39
C TYR A 176 -25.14 27.17 43.88
N ILE A 177 -26.36 27.43 43.39
CA ILE A 177 -26.65 27.78 41.99
C ILE A 177 -25.90 29.05 41.58
N GLN A 178 -25.98 30.11 42.40
CA GLN A 178 -25.30 31.37 42.11
C GLN A 178 -23.78 31.23 42.07
N LYS A 179 -23.20 30.50 43.03
CA LYS A 179 -21.77 30.20 43.08
C LYS A 179 -21.32 29.57 41.76
N ASN A 180 -21.90 28.42 41.40
CA ASN A 180 -21.48 27.67 40.23
C ASN A 180 -21.73 28.44 38.92
N TYR A 181 -22.80 29.23 38.84
CA TYR A 181 -23.03 30.11 37.70
C TYR A 181 -21.95 31.20 37.57
N CYS A 182 -21.50 31.79 38.68
CA CYS A 182 -20.45 32.82 38.67
C CYS A 182 -19.07 32.21 38.38
N VAL A 183 -18.75 31.06 38.98
CA VAL A 183 -17.51 30.30 38.69
C VAL A 183 -17.46 29.93 37.21
N TYR A 184 -18.57 29.45 36.63
CA TYR A 184 -18.64 29.15 35.20
C TYR A 184 -18.36 30.40 34.35
N ARG A 185 -19.04 31.53 34.61
CA ARG A 185 -18.84 32.75 33.80
C ARG A 185 -17.41 33.27 33.87
N ALA A 186 -16.84 33.32 35.07
CA ALA A 186 -15.45 33.74 35.25
C ALA A 186 -14.46 32.76 34.59
N SER A 187 -14.68 31.44 34.74
CA SER A 187 -13.84 30.41 34.11
C SER A 187 -13.95 30.43 32.58
N LYS A 188 -15.14 30.74 32.03
CA LYS A 188 -15.38 30.92 30.61
C LYS A 188 -14.59 32.10 30.05
N GLU A 189 -14.64 33.24 30.73
CA GLU A 189 -13.92 34.45 30.34
C GLU A 189 -12.39 34.28 30.42
N LEU A 190 -11.91 33.50 31.39
CA LEU A 190 -10.50 33.13 31.54
C LEU A 190 -10.07 31.92 30.68
N ASN A 191 -11.00 31.31 29.93
CA ASN A 191 -10.80 30.08 29.15
C ASN A 191 -10.23 28.87 29.94
N ILE A 192 -10.71 28.67 31.18
CA ILE A 192 -10.33 27.51 32.02
C ILE A 192 -11.38 26.42 31.85
N ILE A 193 -11.19 25.55 30.86
CA ILE A 193 -12.19 24.56 30.40
C ILE A 193 -12.63 23.61 31.52
N ASP A 194 -11.69 22.99 32.26
CA ASP A 194 -12.03 21.97 33.26
C ASP A 194 -12.90 22.54 34.39
N LYS A 195 -12.53 23.74 34.89
CA LYS A 195 -13.30 24.45 35.92
C LYS A 195 -14.67 24.89 35.40
N ALA A 196 -14.73 25.41 34.16
CA ALA A 196 -15.99 25.76 33.54
C ALA A 196 -16.91 24.52 33.41
N ASN A 197 -16.36 23.36 33.05
CA ASN A 197 -17.11 22.11 32.92
C ASN A 197 -17.63 21.61 34.26
N GLU A 198 -16.80 21.58 35.29
CA GLU A 198 -17.21 21.19 36.64
C GLU A 198 -18.33 22.09 37.16
N ALA A 199 -18.16 23.40 37.09
CA ALA A 199 -19.14 24.38 37.55
C ALA A 199 -20.47 24.29 36.76
N ALA A 200 -20.38 24.13 35.44
CA ALA A 200 -21.54 23.94 34.59
C ALA A 200 -22.30 22.65 34.93
N ARG A 201 -21.60 21.51 35.08
CA ARG A 201 -22.23 20.22 35.43
C ARG A 201 -22.92 20.28 36.79
N ASN A 202 -22.29 20.90 37.79
CA ASN A 202 -22.87 21.10 39.12
C ASN A 202 -24.18 21.89 39.06
N LEU A 203 -24.21 22.94 38.24
CA LEU A 203 -25.39 23.77 38.02
C LEU A 203 -26.49 23.01 37.26
N ILE A 204 -26.13 22.33 36.17
CA ILE A 204 -27.06 21.60 35.30
C ILE A 204 -27.74 20.44 36.03
N LYS A 205 -27.01 19.77 36.93
CA LYS A 205 -27.54 18.71 37.79
C LYS A 205 -28.71 19.18 38.66
N ILE A 206 -28.68 20.42 39.13
CA ILE A 206 -29.71 20.99 40.02
C ILE A 206 -30.81 21.69 39.22
N LEU A 207 -30.45 22.56 38.27
CA LEU A 207 -31.40 23.33 37.47
C LEU A 207 -30.84 23.66 36.08
N SER A 208 -31.03 22.76 35.12
CA SER A 208 -30.44 22.86 33.78
C SER A 208 -30.78 24.13 32.99
N SER A 209 -32.03 24.59 33.05
CA SER A 209 -32.49 25.80 32.35
C SER A 209 -32.10 27.13 33.01
N PHE A 210 -31.34 27.11 34.11
CA PHE A 210 -31.01 28.34 34.85
C PHE A 210 -30.26 29.33 33.95
N LYS A 211 -30.89 30.48 33.65
CA LYS A 211 -30.35 31.53 32.77
C LYS A 211 -29.85 31.01 31.40
N GLY A 212 -30.43 29.92 30.89
CA GLY A 212 -30.05 29.32 29.61
C GLY A 212 -28.64 28.70 29.60
N ILE A 213 -28.10 28.35 30.77
CA ILE A 213 -26.71 27.93 30.92
C ILE A 213 -26.37 26.64 30.17
N ASN A 214 -27.30 25.68 30.14
CA ASN A 214 -27.10 24.42 29.43
C ASN A 214 -26.81 24.64 27.93
N ILE A 215 -27.51 25.59 27.29
CA ILE A 215 -27.28 25.98 25.90
C ILE A 215 -25.93 26.70 25.75
N ASP A 216 -25.69 27.72 26.57
CA ASP A 216 -24.48 28.54 26.54
C ASP A 216 -23.20 27.72 26.75
N VAL A 217 -23.25 26.70 27.62
CA VAL A 217 -22.15 25.78 27.91
C VAL A 217 -21.81 24.91 26.71
N VAL A 218 -22.82 24.34 26.05
CA VAL A 218 -22.61 23.50 24.87
C VAL A 218 -22.05 24.33 23.71
N GLU A 219 -22.56 25.54 23.49
CA GLU A 219 -22.04 26.47 22.48
C GLU A 219 -20.59 26.88 22.77
N TYR A 220 -20.28 27.17 24.04
CA TYR A 220 -18.94 27.49 24.50
C TYR A 220 -17.96 26.33 24.26
N PHE A 221 -18.26 25.12 24.73
CA PHE A 221 -17.37 23.96 24.56
C PHE A 221 -17.23 23.54 23.10
N THR A 222 -18.26 23.75 22.27
CA THR A 222 -18.14 23.56 20.83
C THR A 222 -17.17 24.56 20.21
N THR A 223 -17.18 25.82 20.66
CA THR A 223 -16.28 26.89 20.18
C THR A 223 -14.82 26.63 20.60
N GLU A 224 -14.62 26.22 21.85
CA GLU A 224 -13.29 25.89 22.42
C GLU A 224 -12.80 24.48 22.06
N LYS A 225 -13.48 23.79 21.12
CA LYS A 225 -13.13 22.45 20.63
C LYS A 225 -13.12 21.35 21.71
N SER A 226 -13.77 21.57 22.85
CA SER A 226 -13.97 20.57 23.91
C SER A 226 -15.19 19.69 23.60
N TYR A 227 -15.14 18.97 22.47
CA TYR A 227 -16.31 18.27 21.93
C TYR A 227 -16.85 17.18 22.85
N SER A 228 -15.97 16.41 23.51
CA SER A 228 -16.38 15.34 24.44
C SER A 228 -17.29 15.86 25.56
N ASN A 229 -16.96 17.03 26.14
CA ASN A 229 -17.77 17.67 27.17
C ASN A 229 -19.10 18.19 26.61
N ALA A 230 -19.08 18.81 25.42
CA ALA A 230 -20.28 19.32 24.76
C ALA A 230 -21.27 18.18 24.41
N ILE A 231 -20.74 17.04 23.95
CA ILE A 231 -21.50 15.82 23.63
C ILE A 231 -22.14 15.25 24.89
N ASP A 232 -21.38 15.05 25.97
CA ASP A 232 -21.91 14.48 27.22
C ASP A 232 -23.09 15.28 27.76
N ILE A 233 -22.95 16.61 27.84
CA ILE A 233 -24.01 17.49 28.33
C ILE A 233 -25.24 17.43 27.40
N SER A 234 -25.02 17.41 26.09
CA SER A 234 -26.11 17.34 25.11
C SER A 234 -26.89 16.03 25.22
N ILE A 235 -26.22 14.89 25.47
CA ILE A 235 -26.89 13.59 25.71
C ILE A 235 -27.70 13.64 27.00
N GLU A 236 -27.07 14.08 28.10
CA GLU A 236 -27.72 14.15 29.41
C GLU A 236 -28.98 15.04 29.40
N GLU A 237 -28.91 16.18 28.73
CA GLU A 237 -30.04 17.11 28.63
C GLU A 237 -31.13 16.61 27.68
N TYR A 238 -30.77 16.02 26.55
CA TYR A 238 -31.75 15.41 25.66
C TYR A 238 -32.59 14.32 26.36
N CYS A 239 -31.95 13.48 27.18
CA CYS A 239 -32.65 12.48 27.97
C CYS A 239 -33.65 13.06 29.00
N LYS A 240 -33.54 14.35 29.34
CA LYS A 240 -34.45 15.02 30.30
C LYS A 240 -35.67 15.64 29.62
N ASP A 241 -35.50 16.28 28.47
CA ASP A 241 -36.55 17.11 27.86
C ASP A 241 -36.83 16.83 26.36
N SER A 242 -36.03 15.99 25.73
CA SER A 242 -36.11 15.62 24.30
C SER A 242 -36.21 16.83 23.35
N ILE A 243 -35.63 17.97 23.72
CA ILE A 243 -35.70 19.20 22.92
C ILE A 243 -34.82 19.05 21.67
N PRO A 244 -35.31 19.39 20.45
CA PRO A 244 -34.54 19.28 19.20
C PRO A 244 -33.24 20.11 19.15
N HIS A 245 -33.08 21.08 20.05
CA HIS A 245 -31.86 21.88 20.18
C HIS A 245 -30.62 21.00 20.38
N TRP A 246 -30.68 19.96 21.22
CA TRP A 246 -29.55 19.09 21.52
C TRP A 246 -29.10 18.28 20.29
N ILE A 247 -30.06 17.88 19.46
CA ILE A 247 -29.80 17.23 18.17
C ILE A 247 -29.07 18.20 17.23
N ASN A 248 -29.52 19.46 17.16
CA ASN A 248 -28.87 20.48 16.35
C ASN A 248 -27.45 20.83 16.84
N ALA A 249 -27.23 20.81 18.16
CA ALA A 249 -25.91 20.97 18.74
C ALA A 249 -24.97 19.84 18.31
N MET A 250 -25.42 18.58 18.38
CA MET A 250 -24.66 17.41 17.88
C MET A 250 -24.32 17.51 16.39
N ASN A 251 -25.29 17.90 15.57
CA ASN A 251 -25.07 18.14 14.14
C ASN A 251 -24.00 19.22 13.90
N THR A 252 -24.02 20.28 14.70
CA THR A 252 -23.05 21.38 14.63
C THR A 252 -21.66 20.90 14.99
N ILE A 253 -21.52 20.09 16.03
CA ILE A 253 -20.25 19.47 16.44
C ILE A 253 -19.70 18.61 15.30
N CYS A 254 -20.50 17.71 14.72
CA CYS A 254 -20.08 16.85 13.62
C CYS A 254 -19.65 17.62 12.37
N THR A 255 -20.28 18.76 12.10
CA THR A 255 -20.02 19.56 10.89
C THR A 255 -18.83 20.51 11.06
N LYS A 256 -18.63 21.07 12.25
CA LYS A 256 -17.58 22.07 12.51
C LYS A 256 -16.27 21.48 13.01
N ALA A 257 -16.29 20.26 13.57
CA ALA A 257 -15.09 19.62 14.05
C ALA A 257 -14.09 19.40 12.92
N GLN A 258 -12.84 19.83 13.13
CA GLN A 258 -11.74 19.57 12.21
C GLN A 258 -11.37 18.07 12.23
N SER A 259 -11.40 17.47 13.42
CA SER A 259 -11.31 16.03 13.65
C SER A 259 -12.10 15.67 14.90
N LEU A 260 -12.64 14.46 14.93
CA LEU A 260 -13.30 13.87 16.09
C LEU A 260 -12.49 12.66 16.54
N ASP A 261 -12.15 12.61 17.82
CA ASP A 261 -11.55 11.42 18.41
C ASP A 261 -12.54 10.25 18.46
N ILE A 262 -12.02 9.04 18.66
CA ILE A 262 -12.83 7.82 18.64
C ILE A 262 -13.83 7.75 19.80
N GLU A 263 -13.51 8.38 20.95
CA GLU A 263 -14.39 8.41 22.12
C GLU A 263 -15.64 9.28 21.82
N CYS A 264 -15.45 10.42 21.18
CA CYS A 264 -16.53 11.29 20.71
C CYS A 264 -17.41 10.55 19.70
N VAL A 265 -16.82 9.81 18.76
CA VAL A 265 -17.58 8.99 17.80
C VAL A 265 -18.40 7.92 18.54
N ASP A 266 -17.84 7.23 19.53
CA ASP A 266 -18.56 6.24 20.34
C ASP A 266 -19.73 6.88 21.10
N LYS A 267 -19.55 8.08 21.67
CA LYS A 267 -20.61 8.81 22.34
C LYS A 267 -21.72 9.25 21.39
N ILE A 268 -21.37 9.72 20.18
CA ILE A 268 -22.36 10.08 19.16
C ILE A 268 -23.12 8.85 18.66
N ILE A 269 -22.46 7.69 18.49
CA ILE A 269 -23.14 6.42 18.16
C ILE A 269 -24.14 6.02 19.26
N LYS A 270 -23.75 6.15 20.54
CA LYS A 270 -24.68 5.93 21.66
C LYS A 270 -25.90 6.85 21.56
N PHE A 271 -25.68 8.13 21.26
CA PHE A 271 -26.77 9.07 21.06
C PHE A 271 -27.66 8.70 19.86
N CYS A 272 -27.08 8.21 18.76
CA CYS A 272 -27.84 7.71 17.61
C CYS A 272 -28.75 6.54 17.99
N ASN A 273 -28.30 5.63 18.87
CA ASN A 273 -29.15 4.55 19.38
C ASN A 273 -30.32 5.08 20.20
N ILE A 274 -30.10 6.09 21.04
CA ILE A 274 -31.18 6.76 21.79
C ILE A 274 -32.21 7.36 20.81
N LEU A 275 -31.76 8.05 19.76
CA LEU A 275 -32.67 8.60 18.75
C LEU A 275 -33.49 7.50 18.03
N MET A 276 -32.90 6.33 17.79
CA MET A 276 -33.61 5.19 17.21
C MET A 276 -34.63 4.58 18.17
N GLU A 277 -34.30 4.47 19.46
CA GLU A 277 -35.23 4.04 20.53
C GLU A 277 -36.43 4.99 20.64
N ASP A 278 -36.20 6.29 20.49
CA ASP A 278 -37.24 7.34 20.49
C ASP A 278 -38.00 7.45 19.15
N LEU A 279 -37.70 6.60 18.17
CA LEU A 279 -38.27 6.63 16.81
C LEU A 279 -38.04 7.95 16.05
N LYS A 280 -36.96 8.68 16.37
CA LYS A 280 -36.52 9.93 15.74
C LYS A 280 -35.65 9.68 14.50
N ILE A 281 -36.20 8.96 13.53
CA ILE A 281 -35.48 8.46 12.35
C ILE A 281 -34.96 9.60 11.45
N VAL A 282 -35.72 10.71 11.33
CA VAL A 282 -35.31 11.87 10.53
C VAL A 282 -34.07 12.50 11.15
N GLU A 283 -34.11 12.78 12.44
CA GLU A 283 -33.01 13.38 13.19
C GLU A 283 -31.78 12.46 13.22
N TRP A 284 -31.99 11.16 13.46
CA TRP A 284 -30.94 10.14 13.35
C TRP A 284 -30.24 10.20 11.98
N SER A 285 -31.01 10.25 10.89
CA SER A 285 -30.45 10.28 9.53
C SER A 285 -29.60 11.53 9.27
N THR A 286 -30.03 12.69 9.78
CA THR A 286 -29.28 13.94 9.65
C THR A 286 -27.98 13.92 10.46
N LEU A 287 -28.03 13.34 11.66
CA LEU A 287 -26.85 13.22 12.52
C LEU A 287 -25.82 12.25 11.97
N ILE A 288 -26.25 11.08 11.52
CA ILE A 288 -25.34 10.11 10.88
C ILE A 288 -24.72 10.69 9.60
N LEU A 289 -25.48 11.41 8.78
CA LEU A 289 -24.93 12.04 7.59
C LEU A 289 -23.86 13.08 7.94
N SER A 290 -24.13 13.90 8.97
CA SER A 290 -23.20 14.93 9.44
C SER A 290 -21.94 14.29 10.03
N LEU A 291 -22.09 13.25 10.86
CA LEU A 291 -20.99 12.49 11.43
C LEU A 291 -20.13 11.87 10.31
N TYR A 292 -20.75 11.16 9.37
CA TYR A 292 -20.07 10.54 8.24
C TYR A 292 -19.25 11.55 7.44
N LYS A 293 -19.85 12.69 7.08
CA LYS A 293 -19.17 13.75 6.34
C LYS A 293 -18.00 14.37 7.12
N GLY A 294 -18.14 14.50 8.44
CA GLY A 294 -17.10 15.02 9.32
C GLY A 294 -15.89 14.08 9.45
N ILE A 295 -16.11 12.76 9.47
CA ILE A 295 -15.05 11.76 9.71
C ILE A 295 -14.56 11.05 8.46
N ARG A 296 -15.12 11.33 7.27
CA ARG A 296 -14.85 10.53 6.06
C ARG A 296 -13.37 10.39 5.68
N GLN A 297 -12.49 11.30 6.11
CA GLN A 297 -11.05 11.24 5.84
C GLN A 297 -10.26 10.45 6.90
N GLU A 298 -10.88 10.14 8.05
CA GLU A 298 -10.25 9.50 9.20
C GLU A 298 -10.58 7.99 9.20
N GLU A 299 -9.63 7.14 8.81
CA GLU A 299 -9.84 5.72 8.54
C GLU A 299 -10.44 4.96 9.75
N GLU A 300 -9.86 5.10 10.94
CA GLU A 300 -10.27 4.36 12.14
C GLU A 300 -11.71 4.69 12.57
N GLN A 301 -12.05 5.98 12.59
CA GLN A 301 -13.38 6.51 12.90
C GLN A 301 -14.40 6.08 11.84
N LEU A 302 -14.01 6.12 10.56
CA LEU A 302 -14.87 5.72 9.46
C LEU A 302 -15.21 4.22 9.53
N ILE A 303 -14.23 3.35 9.78
CA ILE A 303 -14.45 1.90 9.97
C ILE A 303 -15.44 1.65 11.10
N LYS A 304 -15.31 2.39 12.21
CA LYS A 304 -16.21 2.28 13.36
C LYS A 304 -17.66 2.62 13.00
N VAL A 305 -17.89 3.73 12.29
CA VAL A 305 -19.23 4.15 11.86
C VAL A 305 -19.81 3.22 10.80
N LEU A 306 -19.03 2.80 9.81
CA LEU A 306 -19.46 1.83 8.80
C LEU A 306 -19.83 0.48 9.44
N SER A 307 -19.06 0.02 10.41
CA SER A 307 -19.35 -1.22 11.16
C SER A 307 -20.64 -1.11 11.97
N TYR A 308 -20.85 0.01 12.66
CA TYR A 308 -22.09 0.29 13.38
C TYR A 308 -23.31 0.27 12.44
N LEU A 309 -23.22 0.98 11.31
CA LEU A 309 -24.30 1.04 10.33
C LEU A 309 -24.56 -0.33 9.70
N ARG A 310 -23.51 -1.07 9.32
CA ARG A 310 -23.64 -2.45 8.81
C ARG A 310 -24.41 -3.34 9.79
N GLN A 311 -24.07 -3.29 11.08
CA GLN A 311 -24.78 -4.05 12.11
C GLN A 311 -26.24 -3.61 12.24
N SER A 312 -26.50 -2.29 12.18
CA SER A 312 -27.84 -1.71 12.31
C SER A 312 -28.76 -2.05 11.13
N PHE A 313 -28.25 -2.10 9.90
CA PHE A 313 -29.05 -2.48 8.73
C PHE A 313 -29.19 -3.99 8.55
N LYS A 314 -28.21 -4.78 9.02
CA LYS A 314 -28.25 -6.24 8.94
C LYS A 314 -29.43 -6.86 9.69
N ILE A 315 -29.94 -6.20 10.74
CA ILE A 315 -31.08 -6.71 11.52
C ILE A 315 -32.44 -6.48 10.85
N ILE A 316 -32.50 -5.62 9.81
CA ILE A 316 -33.75 -5.26 9.15
C ILE A 316 -34.13 -6.34 8.15
N ASP A 317 -35.38 -6.82 8.21
CA ASP A 317 -35.85 -7.87 7.32
C ASP A 317 -36.23 -7.32 5.94
N TYR A 318 -35.37 -7.59 4.95
CA TYR A 318 -35.60 -7.17 3.58
C TYR A 318 -36.75 -7.96 2.90
N LYS A 319 -37.05 -9.19 3.33
CA LYS A 319 -38.06 -10.05 2.69
C LYS A 319 -39.48 -9.65 3.06
N HIS A 320 -39.67 -9.13 4.27
CA HIS A 320 -40.99 -8.71 4.76
C HIS A 320 -41.30 -7.23 4.49
N GLY A 321 -40.37 -6.49 3.87
CA GLY A 321 -40.61 -5.11 3.46
C GLY A 321 -40.32 -4.05 4.54
N ASP A 322 -39.49 -4.36 5.54
CA ASP A 322 -39.27 -3.46 6.68
C ASP A 322 -38.45 -2.20 6.32
N PHE A 323 -37.73 -2.21 5.18
CA PHE A 323 -36.99 -1.05 4.69
C PHE A 323 -37.89 0.10 4.23
N ILE A 324 -39.21 -0.08 4.12
CA ILE A 324 -40.18 1.01 3.93
C ILE A 324 -40.09 2.08 5.05
N ASN A 325 -39.61 1.71 6.24
CA ASN A 325 -39.42 2.63 7.35
C ASN A 325 -38.09 3.40 7.27
N CYS A 326 -37.22 3.06 6.31
CA CYS A 326 -35.89 3.62 6.14
C CYS A 326 -35.79 4.70 5.05
N SER A 327 -36.91 5.36 4.70
CA SER A 327 -36.94 6.41 3.65
C SER A 327 -35.87 7.49 3.86
N GLN A 328 -35.66 7.92 5.10
CA GLN A 328 -34.71 8.97 5.46
C GLN A 328 -33.25 8.49 5.40
N ALA A 329 -33.01 7.18 5.52
CA ALA A 329 -31.68 6.60 5.42
C ALA A 329 -31.15 6.52 3.97
N VAL A 330 -32.03 6.62 2.96
CA VAL A 330 -31.63 6.56 1.54
C VAL A 330 -30.57 7.61 1.20
N CYS A 331 -30.65 8.81 1.78
CA CYS A 331 -29.64 9.85 1.56
C CYS A 331 -28.27 9.47 2.15
N VAL A 332 -28.26 8.92 3.37
CA VAL A 332 -27.03 8.45 4.05
C VAL A 332 -26.39 7.31 3.27
N LEU A 333 -27.17 6.28 2.96
CA LEU A 333 -26.70 5.09 2.25
C LEU A 333 -26.17 5.44 0.85
N ASN A 334 -26.78 6.42 0.18
CA ASN A 334 -26.31 6.91 -1.11
C ASN A 334 -24.96 7.62 -0.99
N GLU A 335 -24.77 8.50 0.00
CA GLU A 335 -23.48 9.16 0.21
C GLU A 335 -22.36 8.12 0.45
N ILE A 336 -22.63 7.14 1.32
CA ILE A 336 -21.68 6.05 1.63
C ILE A 336 -21.36 5.22 0.38
N TYR A 337 -22.39 4.85 -0.39
CA TYR A 337 -22.23 4.08 -1.62
C TYR A 337 -21.35 4.81 -2.65
N GLU A 338 -21.59 6.11 -2.88
CA GLU A 338 -20.83 6.91 -3.84
C GLU A 338 -19.36 7.06 -3.40
N ASP A 339 -19.10 7.31 -2.11
CA ASP A 339 -17.76 7.39 -1.55
C ASP A 339 -17.02 6.04 -1.71
N ILE A 340 -17.66 4.91 -1.38
CA ILE A 340 -17.07 3.57 -1.58
C ILE A 340 -16.78 3.33 -3.07
N ARG A 341 -17.73 3.65 -3.97
CA ARG A 341 -17.57 3.43 -5.42
C ARG A 341 -16.30 4.10 -5.97
N ILE A 342 -15.96 5.28 -5.46
CA ILE A 342 -14.82 6.08 -5.90
C ILE A 342 -13.54 5.67 -5.17
N ARG A 343 -13.58 5.57 -3.83
CA ARG A 343 -12.38 5.43 -2.99
C ARG A 343 -11.83 4.01 -2.91
N LYS A 344 -12.63 2.99 -3.21
CA LYS A 344 -12.21 1.56 -3.16
C LYS A 344 -10.99 1.21 -4.02
N TYR A 345 -10.68 2.01 -5.04
CA TYR A 345 -9.49 1.82 -5.88
C TYR A 345 -8.19 2.15 -5.13
N LYS A 346 -8.25 2.97 -4.08
CA LYS A 346 -7.10 3.38 -3.26
C LYS A 346 -7.17 2.81 -1.84
N GLU A 347 -8.37 2.73 -1.28
CA GLU A 347 -8.59 2.35 0.12
C GLU A 347 -9.15 0.92 0.20
N VAL A 348 -8.28 -0.02 0.57
CA VAL A 348 -8.60 -1.47 0.56
C VAL A 348 -9.72 -1.81 1.55
N PHE A 349 -9.75 -1.17 2.72
CA PHE A 349 -10.74 -1.45 3.76
C PHE A 349 -12.18 -1.13 3.34
N LEU A 350 -12.41 -0.22 2.37
CA LEU A 350 -13.77 0.10 1.89
C LEU A 350 -14.39 -1.02 1.05
N ARG A 351 -13.57 -1.92 0.50
CA ARG A 351 -14.01 -2.96 -0.45
C ARG A 351 -14.95 -3.98 0.18
N GLU A 352 -14.75 -4.31 1.47
CA GLU A 352 -15.63 -5.25 2.18
C GLU A 352 -17.03 -4.69 2.43
N TYR A 353 -17.21 -3.35 2.37
CA TYR A 353 -18.48 -2.68 2.61
C TYR A 353 -19.30 -2.44 1.33
N GLU A 354 -18.69 -2.55 0.13
CA GLU A 354 -19.37 -2.22 -1.14
C GLU A 354 -20.65 -3.02 -1.35
N PHE A 355 -20.59 -4.34 -1.13
CA PHE A 355 -21.76 -5.20 -1.32
C PHE A 355 -22.87 -4.87 -0.33
N ASP A 356 -22.53 -4.77 0.96
CA ASP A 356 -23.51 -4.57 2.03
C ASP A 356 -24.25 -3.23 1.87
N PHE A 357 -23.52 -2.12 1.68
CA PHE A 357 -24.13 -0.81 1.55
C PHE A 357 -24.87 -0.61 0.22
N ALA A 358 -24.40 -1.23 -0.87
CA ALA A 358 -25.19 -1.27 -2.10
C ALA A 358 -26.49 -2.06 -1.91
N PHE A 359 -26.46 -3.17 -1.16
CA PHE A 359 -27.64 -3.98 -0.84
C PHE A 359 -28.62 -3.24 0.06
N TYR A 360 -28.16 -2.57 1.11
CA TYR A 360 -29.03 -1.75 1.96
C TYR A 360 -29.64 -0.58 1.20
N LEU A 361 -28.85 0.10 0.34
CA LEU A 361 -29.35 1.18 -0.50
C LEU A 361 -30.40 0.67 -1.50
N MET A 362 -30.19 -0.49 -2.13
CA MET A 362 -31.16 -1.10 -3.03
C MET A 362 -32.50 -1.34 -2.33
N ASN A 363 -32.50 -2.02 -1.18
CA ASN A 363 -33.72 -2.33 -0.44
C ASN A 363 -34.45 -1.06 0.03
N ALA A 364 -33.71 -0.11 0.61
CA ALA A 364 -34.27 1.17 1.03
C ALA A 364 -34.85 1.96 -0.17
N ALA A 365 -34.20 1.91 -1.33
CA ALA A 365 -34.64 2.62 -2.52
C ALA A 365 -35.90 1.99 -3.14
N VAL A 366 -35.93 0.66 -3.36
CA VAL A 366 -37.08 -0.04 -3.95
C VAL A 366 -38.34 0.16 -3.11
N GLN A 367 -38.25 -0.09 -1.81
CA GLN A 367 -39.41 -0.08 -0.91
C GLN A 367 -39.94 1.34 -0.62
N ASN A 368 -39.16 2.37 -0.93
CA ASN A 368 -39.56 3.78 -0.80
C ASN A 368 -39.76 4.47 -2.15
N ASN A 369 -39.97 3.70 -3.23
CA ASN A 369 -40.26 4.18 -4.59
C ASN A 369 -39.18 5.11 -5.17
N ASN A 370 -37.92 4.96 -4.75
CA ASN A 370 -36.76 5.64 -5.35
C ASN A 370 -36.12 4.72 -6.40
N TYR A 371 -36.86 4.47 -7.47
CA TYR A 371 -36.53 3.43 -8.43
C TYR A 371 -35.24 3.72 -9.23
N GLU A 372 -34.86 4.99 -9.41
CA GLU A 372 -33.63 5.38 -10.10
C GLU A 372 -32.38 4.85 -9.36
N LYS A 373 -32.32 5.04 -8.03
CA LYS A 373 -31.22 4.51 -7.20
C LYS A 373 -31.28 2.99 -7.08
N ALA A 374 -32.48 2.44 -7.05
CA ALA A 374 -32.67 0.99 -7.03
C ALA A 374 -32.15 0.33 -8.32
N ILE A 375 -32.32 0.95 -9.50
CA ILE A 375 -31.72 0.46 -10.75
C ILE A 375 -30.19 0.49 -10.67
N GLU A 376 -29.60 1.60 -10.23
CA GLU A 376 -28.13 1.71 -10.11
C GLU A 376 -27.58 0.60 -9.21
N THR A 377 -28.16 0.43 -8.02
CA THR A 377 -27.67 -0.53 -7.03
C THR A 377 -27.98 -1.98 -7.38
N SER A 378 -29.17 -2.30 -7.91
CA SER A 378 -29.51 -3.67 -8.30
C SER A 378 -28.66 -4.17 -9.48
N THR A 379 -28.48 -3.35 -10.52
CA THR A 379 -27.60 -3.68 -11.65
C THR A 379 -26.14 -3.80 -11.22
N LYS A 380 -25.70 -2.96 -10.26
CA LYS A 380 -24.38 -3.03 -9.66
C LYS A 380 -24.17 -4.31 -8.85
N LEU A 381 -25.08 -4.66 -7.94
CA LEU A 381 -25.01 -5.85 -7.11
C LEU A 381 -25.02 -7.13 -7.94
N SER A 382 -25.93 -7.23 -8.90
CA SER A 382 -25.99 -8.35 -9.83
C SER A 382 -24.67 -8.49 -10.62
N SER A 383 -24.02 -7.38 -10.95
CA SER A 383 -22.70 -7.40 -11.62
C SER A 383 -21.56 -7.82 -10.68
N ILE A 384 -21.59 -7.39 -9.42
CA ILE A 384 -20.64 -7.87 -8.39
C ILE A 384 -20.77 -9.39 -8.22
N ILE A 385 -21.99 -9.92 -8.08
CA ILE A 385 -22.23 -11.36 -7.95
C ILE A 385 -21.65 -12.12 -9.16
N ASN A 386 -21.87 -11.63 -10.37
CA ASN A 386 -21.42 -12.30 -11.59
C ASN A 386 -19.89 -12.31 -11.74
N ILE A 387 -19.20 -11.21 -11.39
CA ILE A 387 -17.75 -11.08 -11.55
C ILE A 387 -16.97 -11.70 -10.38
N PHE A 388 -17.40 -11.44 -9.14
CA PHE A 388 -16.72 -11.91 -7.94
C PHE A 388 -17.23 -13.26 -7.43
N ASN A 389 -18.36 -13.75 -7.95
CA ASN A 389 -18.90 -15.08 -7.65
C ASN A 389 -19.29 -15.26 -6.15
N ILE A 390 -19.72 -14.18 -5.49
CA ILE A 390 -20.13 -14.12 -4.07
C ILE A 390 -21.65 -13.96 -3.91
N ASN A 391 -22.21 -14.33 -2.76
CA ASN A 391 -23.62 -14.10 -2.36
C ASN A 391 -24.68 -14.52 -3.42
N LYS A 392 -24.44 -15.65 -4.10
CA LYS A 392 -25.27 -16.12 -5.24
C LYS A 392 -26.73 -16.35 -4.87
N GLU A 393 -26.99 -16.73 -3.63
CA GLU A 393 -28.32 -16.94 -3.07
C GLU A 393 -29.21 -15.69 -3.12
N LEU A 394 -28.62 -14.49 -3.16
CA LEU A 394 -29.34 -13.22 -3.25
C LEU A 394 -29.66 -12.80 -4.69
N LEU A 395 -29.09 -13.47 -5.71
CA LEU A 395 -29.20 -13.03 -7.10
C LEU A 395 -30.67 -12.96 -7.57
N ASN A 396 -31.46 -14.00 -7.31
CA ASN A 396 -32.87 -14.03 -7.71
C ASN A 396 -33.67 -12.86 -7.12
N TYR A 397 -33.41 -12.53 -5.86
CA TYR A 397 -34.06 -11.42 -5.18
C TYR A 397 -33.62 -10.05 -5.73
N ILE A 398 -32.31 -9.89 -6.03
CA ILE A 398 -31.79 -8.67 -6.64
C ILE A 398 -32.38 -8.47 -8.04
N GLU A 399 -32.52 -9.53 -8.83
CA GLU A 399 -33.16 -9.47 -10.15
C GLU A 399 -34.65 -9.09 -10.04
N GLU A 400 -35.38 -9.63 -9.07
CA GLU A 400 -36.76 -9.22 -8.79
C GLU A 400 -36.86 -7.73 -8.45
N CYS A 401 -35.99 -7.24 -7.55
CA CYS A 401 -35.90 -5.82 -7.21
C CYS A 401 -35.60 -4.94 -8.43
N LYS A 402 -34.73 -5.42 -9.33
CA LYS A 402 -34.36 -4.74 -10.57
C LYS A 402 -35.57 -4.60 -11.50
N GLU A 403 -36.33 -5.68 -11.72
CA GLU A 403 -37.55 -5.65 -12.57
C GLU A 403 -38.60 -4.69 -12.00
N ILE A 404 -38.88 -4.75 -10.69
CA ILE A 404 -39.79 -3.81 -10.01
C ILE A 404 -39.37 -2.36 -10.25
N SER A 405 -38.08 -2.09 -10.20
CA SER A 405 -37.54 -0.73 -10.37
C SER A 405 -37.67 -0.26 -11.82
N ILE A 406 -37.41 -1.13 -12.81
CA ILE A 406 -37.55 -0.83 -14.24
C ILE A 406 -38.98 -0.42 -14.59
N ASP A 407 -39.97 -1.08 -13.99
CA ASP A 407 -41.39 -0.79 -14.17
C ASP A 407 -41.82 0.52 -13.46
N GLY A 408 -41.22 0.82 -12.30
CA GLY A 408 -41.55 1.99 -11.49
C GLY A 408 -40.88 3.30 -11.94
N THR A 409 -39.74 3.25 -12.64
CA THR A 409 -38.94 4.43 -12.97
C THR A 409 -39.60 5.35 -13.99
N LYS A 410 -39.63 6.65 -13.67
CA LYS A 410 -40.00 7.70 -14.62
C LYS A 410 -38.81 8.01 -15.51
N ARG A 411 -38.91 7.62 -16.78
CA ARG A 411 -37.80 7.79 -17.73
C ARG A 411 -37.83 9.20 -18.30
N GLU A 412 -36.75 9.97 -18.07
CA GLU A 412 -36.59 11.29 -18.69
C GLU A 412 -36.09 11.15 -20.13
N ASN A 413 -36.52 12.07 -21.02
CA ASN A 413 -35.99 12.13 -22.38
C ASN A 413 -34.52 12.57 -22.37
N TYR A 414 -33.75 12.02 -23.31
CA TYR A 414 -32.29 12.13 -23.34
C TYR A 414 -31.78 13.59 -23.34
N ASN A 415 -31.00 13.95 -22.32
CA ASN A 415 -30.18 15.17 -22.28
C ASN A 415 -28.95 14.95 -21.36
N LEU A 416 -28.10 13.98 -21.73
CA LEU A 416 -26.86 13.75 -20.99
C LEU A 416 -25.81 14.81 -21.36
N LYS A 417 -25.26 15.49 -20.35
CA LYS A 417 -24.10 16.38 -20.53
C LYS A 417 -22.79 15.61 -20.76
N GLU A 418 -22.69 14.36 -20.31
CA GLU A 418 -21.54 13.49 -20.48
C GLU A 418 -22.01 12.03 -20.35
N TYR A 419 -21.32 11.07 -20.98
CA TYR A 419 -21.63 9.66 -20.78
C TYR A 419 -21.11 9.17 -19.41
N PRO A 420 -21.92 8.43 -18.64
CA PRO A 420 -21.61 8.09 -17.25
C PRO A 420 -20.47 7.09 -17.07
N TRP A 421 -20.02 6.42 -18.14
CA TRP A 421 -18.93 5.45 -18.08
C TRP A 421 -17.55 6.05 -18.38
N LEU A 422 -17.46 7.32 -18.83
CA LEU A 422 -16.18 7.90 -19.26
C LEU A 422 -15.16 8.04 -18.13
N TYR A 423 -15.59 8.17 -16.87
CA TYR A 423 -14.68 8.20 -15.72
C TYR A 423 -13.84 6.91 -15.59
N LEU A 424 -14.30 5.78 -16.13
CA LEU A 424 -13.57 4.52 -16.11
C LEU A 424 -12.27 4.58 -16.92
N TYR A 425 -12.18 5.45 -17.94
CA TYR A 425 -10.90 5.70 -18.61
C TYR A 425 -9.85 6.24 -17.64
N ASN A 426 -10.23 7.20 -16.79
CA ASN A 426 -9.34 7.74 -15.77
C ASN A 426 -8.97 6.67 -14.74
N ASN A 427 -9.93 5.85 -14.29
CA ASN A 427 -9.63 4.76 -13.37
C ASN A 427 -8.64 3.75 -13.95
N VAL A 428 -8.79 3.34 -15.22
CA VAL A 428 -7.84 2.42 -15.86
C VAL A 428 -6.48 3.09 -16.06
N LYS A 429 -6.44 4.37 -16.43
CA LYS A 429 -5.19 5.14 -16.54
C LYS A 429 -4.46 5.23 -15.20
N ASP A 430 -5.19 5.45 -14.10
CA ASP A 430 -4.65 5.49 -12.74
C ASP A 430 -4.13 4.11 -12.31
N ILE A 431 -4.85 3.02 -12.65
CA ILE A 431 -4.38 1.64 -12.46
C ILE A 431 -3.07 1.41 -13.22
N CYS A 432 -2.99 1.79 -14.50
CA CYS A 432 -1.75 1.65 -15.27
C CYS A 432 -0.59 2.44 -14.66
N THR A 433 -0.82 3.70 -14.31
CA THR A 433 0.20 4.63 -13.77
C THR A 433 0.73 4.13 -12.43
N SER A 434 -0.15 3.74 -11.51
CA SER A 434 0.22 3.30 -10.16
C SER A 434 1.06 2.03 -10.16
N TYR A 435 1.01 1.25 -11.24
CA TYR A 435 1.70 -0.04 -11.34
C TYR A 435 2.84 -0.05 -12.36
N GLY A 436 3.17 1.10 -12.97
CA GLY A 436 4.27 1.23 -13.93
C GLY A 436 4.00 0.55 -15.27
N ILE A 437 2.73 0.49 -15.67
CA ILE A 437 2.29 -0.04 -16.97
C ILE A 437 1.99 1.16 -17.88
N GLU A 438 2.54 1.16 -19.09
CA GLU A 438 2.29 2.24 -20.05
C GLU A 438 0.83 2.17 -20.54
N SER A 439 0.01 3.15 -20.16
CA SER A 439 -1.37 3.23 -20.62
C SER A 439 -1.41 3.75 -22.06
N LYS A 440 -1.56 2.85 -23.03
CA LYS A 440 -1.76 3.19 -24.44
C LYS A 440 -3.25 3.25 -24.79
N PHE A 441 -3.98 4.18 -24.16
CA PHE A 441 -5.31 4.52 -24.66
C PHE A 441 -5.18 5.31 -25.96
N ASP A 442 -5.76 4.79 -27.04
CA ASP A 442 -5.81 5.52 -28.32
C ASP A 442 -6.72 6.75 -28.14
N THR A 443 -6.12 7.94 -28.24
CA THR A 443 -6.83 9.23 -28.11
C THR A 443 -7.98 9.33 -29.10
N SER A 444 -7.84 8.74 -30.29
CA SER A 444 -8.87 8.74 -31.33
C SER A 444 -10.09 7.93 -30.91
N ASP A 445 -9.86 6.78 -30.28
CA ASP A 445 -10.91 5.90 -29.73
C ASP A 445 -11.64 6.55 -28.54
N PHE A 446 -10.92 7.31 -27.72
CA PHE A 446 -11.52 8.11 -26.65
C PHE A 446 -12.42 9.22 -27.22
N ILE A 447 -11.94 9.98 -28.22
CA ILE A 447 -12.72 11.04 -28.88
C ILE A 447 -13.99 10.45 -29.52
N ARG A 448 -13.84 9.31 -30.21
CA ARG A 448 -14.95 8.61 -30.84
C ARG A 448 -16.01 8.19 -29.81
N SER A 449 -15.61 7.52 -28.73
CA SER A 449 -16.52 6.99 -27.70
C SER A 449 -17.13 8.05 -26.77
N SER A 450 -16.47 9.21 -26.59
CA SER A 450 -16.96 10.31 -25.75
C SER A 450 -17.91 11.27 -26.48
N SER A 451 -17.92 11.26 -27.81
CA SER A 451 -18.77 12.14 -28.61
C SER A 451 -20.26 11.85 -28.45
N LYS A 452 -21.05 12.91 -28.21
CA LYS A 452 -22.52 12.88 -28.29
C LYS A 452 -23.03 12.89 -29.73
N LYS A 453 -22.15 13.15 -30.69
CA LYS A 453 -22.46 13.19 -32.12
C LYS A 453 -21.95 11.94 -32.81
N THR A 454 -22.69 11.48 -33.80
CA THR A 454 -22.18 10.53 -34.79
C THR A 454 -21.17 11.27 -35.66
N ILE A 455 -19.91 10.87 -35.56
CA ILE A 455 -18.78 11.45 -36.27
C ILE A 455 -18.64 10.71 -37.59
N ILE A 456 -18.77 11.44 -38.69
CA ILE A 456 -18.65 10.92 -40.06
C ILE A 456 -17.36 11.46 -40.65
N GLY A 457 -16.41 10.58 -40.90
CA GLY A 457 -15.15 10.90 -41.56
C GLY A 457 -15.34 11.02 -43.05
N ILE A 458 -14.88 12.12 -43.65
CA ILE A 458 -14.79 12.28 -45.10
C ILE A 458 -13.32 12.53 -45.45
N ASN A 459 -12.73 11.58 -46.16
CA ASN A 459 -11.38 11.71 -46.69
C ASN A 459 -11.44 11.81 -48.21
N ALA A 460 -10.86 12.86 -48.77
CA ALA A 460 -10.65 12.98 -50.21
C ALA A 460 -9.26 12.42 -50.55
N ILE A 461 -9.19 11.50 -51.51
CA ILE A 461 -7.91 10.89 -51.91
C ILE A 461 -7.11 11.88 -52.76
N GLN A 462 -6.37 12.78 -52.08
CA GLN A 462 -5.35 13.72 -52.60
C GLN A 462 -5.65 14.34 -53.98
N ASP A 463 -6.91 14.60 -54.26
CA ASP A 463 -7.36 15.17 -55.52
C ASP A 463 -8.00 16.53 -55.25
N ARG A 464 -7.35 17.58 -55.77
CA ARG A 464 -7.79 18.98 -55.59
C ARG A 464 -9.18 19.22 -56.15
N GLU A 465 -9.60 18.53 -57.21
CA GLU A 465 -10.93 18.69 -57.81
C GLU A 465 -12.01 18.08 -56.91
N VAL A 466 -11.73 16.95 -56.26
CA VAL A 466 -12.62 16.33 -55.28
C VAL A 466 -12.73 17.20 -54.03
N GLU A 467 -11.60 17.68 -53.52
CA GLU A 467 -11.56 18.60 -52.38
C GLU A 467 -12.33 19.90 -52.69
N GLU A 468 -12.07 20.55 -53.83
CA GLU A 468 -12.78 21.75 -54.25
C GLU A 468 -14.28 21.51 -54.42
N THR A 469 -14.66 20.37 -54.99
CA THR A 469 -16.06 19.97 -55.11
C THR A 469 -16.73 19.85 -53.74
N LEU A 470 -16.11 19.14 -52.79
CA LEU A 470 -16.64 18.97 -51.45
C LEU A 470 -16.67 20.30 -50.68
N ASN A 471 -15.64 21.13 -50.83
CA ASN A 471 -15.60 22.49 -50.29
C ASN A 471 -16.75 23.35 -50.84
N ASN A 472 -17.03 23.27 -52.14
CA ASN A 472 -18.14 23.98 -52.80
C ASN A 472 -19.51 23.46 -52.32
N ILE A 473 -19.64 22.15 -52.11
CA ILE A 473 -20.86 21.53 -51.58
C ILE A 473 -21.17 22.05 -50.17
N VAL A 474 -20.15 22.10 -49.32
CA VAL A 474 -20.27 22.64 -47.96
C VAL A 474 -20.39 24.18 -48.00
N GLY A 475 -19.84 24.84 -49.01
CA GLY A 475 -19.79 26.29 -49.15
C GLY A 475 -18.71 26.96 -48.30
N GLU A 476 -17.74 26.20 -47.80
CA GLU A 476 -16.58 26.62 -47.00
C GLU A 476 -15.41 25.67 -47.26
N LYS A 477 -14.18 26.14 -47.02
CA LYS A 477 -12.98 25.32 -47.25
C LYS A 477 -12.75 24.38 -46.06
N ILE A 478 -13.10 23.11 -46.23
CA ILE A 478 -13.06 22.04 -45.22
C ILE A 478 -11.82 21.15 -45.34
N PHE A 479 -11.16 21.14 -46.50
CA PHE A 479 -9.83 20.54 -46.68
C PHE A 479 -8.77 21.66 -46.68
N LEU A 480 -8.03 21.76 -45.58
CA LEU A 480 -7.06 22.83 -45.31
C LEU A 480 -5.66 22.25 -45.14
N GLN A 481 -4.71 22.70 -45.97
CA GLN A 481 -3.34 22.17 -46.01
C GLN A 481 -2.53 22.39 -44.70
N ASP A 482 -2.96 23.30 -43.82
CA ASP A 482 -2.31 23.63 -42.56
C ASP A 482 -3.00 23.03 -41.31
N LYS A 483 -4.02 22.19 -41.51
CA LYS A 483 -4.79 21.57 -40.42
C LYS A 483 -4.79 20.06 -40.55
N ASP A 484 -4.64 19.38 -39.41
CA ASP A 484 -4.71 17.92 -39.34
C ASP A 484 -6.16 17.42 -39.44
N ILE A 485 -7.11 18.16 -38.86
CA ILE A 485 -8.52 17.78 -38.74
C ILE A 485 -9.44 19.02 -38.80
N VAL A 486 -10.52 18.97 -39.59
CA VAL A 486 -11.57 20.00 -39.57
C VAL A 486 -12.91 19.37 -39.21
N PHE A 487 -13.56 19.89 -38.17
CA PHE A 487 -14.89 19.47 -37.72
C PHE A 487 -15.95 20.41 -38.27
N ILE A 488 -17.04 19.86 -38.79
CA ILE A 488 -18.19 20.62 -39.29
C ILE A 488 -19.42 20.12 -38.56
N SER A 489 -20.09 21.00 -37.82
CA SER A 489 -21.31 20.66 -37.10
C SER A 489 -22.30 21.81 -37.06
N ASN A 490 -23.57 21.48 -36.83
CA ASN A 490 -24.64 22.47 -36.65
C ASN A 490 -24.49 23.28 -35.34
N GLU A 491 -23.68 22.79 -34.39
CA GLU A 491 -23.48 23.41 -33.06
C GLU A 491 -21.99 23.41 -32.70
N GLN A 492 -21.61 24.15 -31.65
CA GLN A 492 -20.26 24.06 -31.11
C GLN A 492 -19.97 22.65 -30.56
N LEU A 493 -18.75 22.16 -30.82
CA LEU A 493 -18.26 20.89 -30.31
C LEU A 493 -17.46 21.08 -29.02
N GLU A 494 -17.99 20.52 -27.92
CA GLU A 494 -17.33 20.51 -26.61
C GLU A 494 -16.05 19.63 -26.58
N LEU A 495 -15.74 18.87 -27.64
CA LEU A 495 -14.53 18.06 -27.77
C LEU A 495 -13.29 18.84 -28.21
N LYS A 496 -13.44 20.11 -28.60
CA LYS A 496 -12.36 20.92 -29.18
C LYS A 496 -11.16 21.08 -28.25
N SER A 497 -11.38 21.18 -26.94
CA SER A 497 -10.30 21.29 -25.96
C SER A 497 -9.39 20.06 -26.00
N TYR A 498 -9.99 18.87 -25.89
CA TYR A 498 -9.25 17.61 -25.91
C TYR A 498 -8.48 17.40 -27.21
N ILE A 499 -9.03 17.78 -28.36
CA ILE A 499 -8.37 17.55 -29.66
C ILE A 499 -7.21 18.53 -29.88
N LYS A 500 -7.38 19.80 -29.51
CA LYS A 500 -6.37 20.85 -29.70
C LYS A 500 -5.06 20.57 -28.99
N ASP A 501 -5.11 19.82 -27.89
CA ASP A 501 -3.92 19.45 -27.12
C ASP A 501 -3.04 18.44 -27.89
N TYR A 502 -3.58 17.74 -28.90
CA TYR A 502 -2.89 16.69 -29.65
C TYR A 502 -2.77 16.96 -31.16
N TYR A 503 -3.71 17.68 -31.77
CA TYR A 503 -3.78 17.87 -33.22
C TYR A 503 -4.09 19.32 -33.59
N SER A 504 -3.59 19.77 -34.75
CA SER A 504 -4.00 21.06 -35.31
C SER A 504 -5.43 20.94 -35.87
N CYS A 505 -6.40 21.59 -35.22
CA CYS A 505 -7.81 21.43 -35.60
C CYS A 505 -8.59 22.74 -35.75
N GLU A 506 -9.60 22.69 -36.61
CA GLU A 506 -10.58 23.74 -36.81
C GLU A 506 -12.01 23.23 -36.59
N VAL A 507 -12.89 24.09 -36.09
CA VAL A 507 -14.32 23.76 -35.90
C VAL A 507 -15.13 24.81 -36.61
N ILE A 508 -15.85 24.37 -37.64
CA ILE A 508 -16.77 25.16 -38.46
C ILE A 508 -18.20 24.87 -37.97
N THR A 509 -18.91 25.93 -37.55
CA THR A 509 -20.32 25.82 -37.16
C THR A 509 -21.21 26.31 -38.28
N LYS A 510 -21.95 25.40 -38.92
CA LYS A 510 -22.79 25.70 -40.08
C LYS A 510 -24.23 25.26 -39.87
N ASN A 511 -25.10 26.24 -39.56
CA ASN A 511 -26.51 25.97 -39.31
C ASN A 511 -27.18 25.42 -40.57
N ASN A 512 -28.05 24.43 -40.37
CA ASN A 512 -28.82 23.75 -41.41
C ASN A 512 -27.98 22.98 -42.45
N LEU A 513 -26.67 22.77 -42.29
CA LEU A 513 -25.93 21.97 -43.28
C LEU A 513 -26.40 20.51 -43.26
N LEU A 514 -26.46 19.93 -42.05
CA LEU A 514 -26.95 18.57 -41.81
C LEU A 514 -28.40 18.62 -41.33
N ARG A 515 -29.24 17.69 -41.80
CA ARG A 515 -30.64 17.56 -41.35
C ARG A 515 -30.74 17.09 -39.91
N ASP A 516 -29.82 16.22 -39.50
CA ASP A 516 -29.73 15.68 -38.14
C ASP A 516 -28.70 16.48 -37.31
N PRO A 517 -29.12 17.16 -36.23
CA PRO A 517 -28.21 17.92 -35.37
C PRO A 517 -27.19 17.05 -34.61
N ASN A 518 -27.45 15.74 -34.49
CA ASN A 518 -26.57 14.78 -33.82
C ASN A 518 -25.43 14.30 -34.72
N LYS A 519 -25.34 14.75 -35.98
CA LYS A 519 -24.23 14.41 -36.87
C LYS A 519 -23.12 15.47 -36.83
N CYS A 520 -21.91 15.00 -37.03
CA CYS A 520 -20.73 15.83 -37.25
C CYS A 520 -19.93 15.26 -38.40
N ILE A 521 -19.43 16.10 -39.29
CA ILE A 521 -18.45 15.70 -40.30
C ILE A 521 -17.06 16.00 -39.76
N ILE A 522 -16.12 15.08 -39.96
CA ILE A 522 -14.69 15.33 -39.82
C ILE A 522 -14.02 15.13 -41.17
N THR A 523 -13.20 16.08 -41.57
CA THR A 523 -12.26 15.91 -42.68
C THR A 523 -10.86 15.79 -42.13
N TYR A 524 -10.06 14.94 -42.76
CA TYR A 524 -8.71 14.65 -42.33
C TYR A 524 -7.86 14.23 -43.53
N ASP A 525 -6.55 14.47 -43.43
CA ASP A 525 -5.59 14.13 -44.49
C ASP A 525 -4.76 12.87 -44.17
N LYS A 526 -4.72 12.43 -42.90
CA LYS A 526 -3.95 11.26 -42.44
C LYS A 526 -4.88 10.14 -42.02
N SER A 527 -4.61 8.91 -42.48
CA SER A 527 -5.41 7.70 -42.19
C SER A 527 -5.70 7.51 -40.71
N ILE A 528 -4.70 7.77 -39.85
CA ILE A 528 -4.81 7.59 -38.39
C ILE A 528 -5.93 8.42 -37.75
N HIS A 529 -6.29 9.57 -38.32
CA HIS A 529 -7.37 10.42 -37.80
C HIS A 529 -8.77 9.86 -38.13
N GLY A 530 -8.89 8.99 -39.13
CA GLY A 530 -10.16 8.30 -39.47
C GLY A 530 -10.68 7.41 -38.34
N LYS A 531 -9.82 7.00 -37.40
CA LYS A 531 -10.20 6.29 -36.17
C LYS A 531 -11.12 7.10 -35.26
N MET A 532 -11.16 8.42 -35.41
CA MET A 532 -12.07 9.29 -34.65
C MET A 532 -13.53 9.21 -35.14
N ALA A 533 -13.75 8.70 -36.35
CA ALA A 533 -15.07 8.60 -36.95
C ALA A 533 -15.76 7.27 -36.64
N ASP A 534 -17.08 7.33 -36.46
CA ASP A 534 -17.96 6.16 -36.34
C ASP A 534 -18.20 5.48 -37.69
N LYS A 535 -18.10 6.29 -38.76
CA LYS A 535 -18.25 5.88 -40.16
C LYS A 535 -17.29 6.69 -41.00
N ASN A 536 -16.54 6.04 -41.88
CA ASN A 536 -15.60 6.72 -42.78
C ASN A 536 -16.09 6.64 -44.22
N ILE A 537 -15.92 7.72 -44.97
CA ILE A 537 -16.29 7.83 -46.37
C ILE A 537 -15.04 8.30 -47.11
N ILE A 538 -14.55 7.43 -47.98
CA ILE A 538 -13.39 7.71 -48.81
C ILE A 538 -13.91 8.14 -50.18
N VAL A 539 -13.65 9.38 -50.55
CA VAL A 539 -14.14 9.98 -51.79
C VAL A 539 -13.02 9.97 -52.83
N ILE A 540 -13.31 9.37 -53.98
CA ILE A 540 -12.38 9.20 -55.10
C ILE A 540 -12.94 9.93 -56.33
N ASP A 541 -12.05 10.52 -57.12
CA ASP A 541 -12.41 11.09 -58.42
C ASP A 541 -12.75 9.99 -59.43
N GLY A 542 -13.96 10.03 -59.99
CA GLY A 542 -14.39 9.10 -61.04
C GLY A 542 -13.74 9.35 -62.41
N HIS A 543 -13.02 10.46 -62.60
CA HIS A 543 -12.43 10.86 -63.89
C HIS A 543 -10.98 10.41 -64.09
N LYS A 544 -10.27 10.08 -63.01
CA LYS A 544 -8.85 9.73 -63.02
C LYS A 544 -8.63 8.30 -62.58
N GLU A 545 -7.74 7.59 -63.25
CA GLU A 545 -7.31 6.26 -62.82
C GLU A 545 -6.54 6.37 -61.49
N LEU A 546 -6.89 5.51 -60.53
CA LEU A 546 -6.18 5.41 -59.25
C LEU A 546 -4.73 4.99 -59.45
N ARG A 547 -3.80 5.66 -58.75
CA ARG A 547 -2.37 5.28 -58.72
C ARG A 547 -2.16 4.22 -57.64
N ASP A 548 -1.07 3.46 -57.75
CA ASP A 548 -0.71 2.45 -56.74
C ASP A 548 -0.59 3.02 -55.31
N ILE A 549 -0.11 4.27 -55.19
CA ILE A 549 -0.03 4.97 -53.89
C ILE A 549 -1.41 5.28 -53.30
N ASP A 550 -2.39 5.60 -54.16
CA ASP A 550 -3.76 5.88 -53.75
C ASP A 550 -4.43 4.58 -53.25
N VAL A 551 -4.23 3.47 -53.98
CA VAL A 551 -4.71 2.14 -53.56
C VAL A 551 -4.09 1.70 -52.24
N THR A 552 -2.78 1.92 -52.07
CA THR A 552 -2.07 1.60 -50.81
C THR A 552 -2.61 2.43 -49.65
N TYR A 553 -2.86 3.72 -49.87
CA TYR A 553 -3.41 4.61 -48.85
C TYR A 553 -4.84 4.25 -48.46
N ILE A 554 -5.69 3.95 -49.46
CA ILE A 554 -7.06 3.44 -49.24
C ILE A 554 -7.01 2.15 -48.42
N LYS A 555 -6.15 1.20 -48.79
CA LYS A 555 -5.98 -0.06 -48.05
C LYS A 555 -5.66 0.19 -46.58
N HIS A 556 -4.75 1.12 -46.31
CA HIS A 556 -4.37 1.46 -44.94
C HIS A 556 -5.53 2.06 -44.13
N ILE A 557 -6.36 2.94 -44.73
CA ILE A 557 -7.58 3.45 -44.08
C ILE A 557 -8.56 2.31 -43.80
N LEU A 558 -8.75 1.38 -44.75
CA LEU A 558 -9.66 0.25 -44.60
C LEU A 558 -9.21 -0.75 -43.52
N GLU A 559 -7.91 -0.89 -43.29
CA GLU A 559 -7.34 -1.71 -42.21
C GLU A 559 -7.48 -1.05 -40.83
N ASP A 560 -7.30 0.27 -40.76
CA ASP A 560 -7.25 1.00 -39.48
C ASP A 560 -8.59 1.56 -38.99
N CYS A 561 -9.58 1.73 -39.88
CA CYS A 561 -10.82 2.44 -39.59
C CYS A 561 -12.06 1.53 -39.67
N ASN A 562 -13.03 1.78 -38.77
CA ASN A 562 -14.30 1.05 -38.74
C ASN A 562 -15.32 1.63 -39.72
N ASN A 563 -16.22 0.77 -40.24
CA ASN A 563 -17.37 1.14 -41.08
C ASN A 563 -17.02 2.12 -42.21
N SER A 564 -15.96 1.81 -42.95
CA SER A 564 -15.55 2.58 -44.13
C SER A 564 -16.46 2.29 -45.32
N ILE A 565 -16.70 3.30 -46.16
CA ILE A 565 -17.43 3.21 -47.43
C ILE A 565 -16.59 3.88 -48.49
N LEU A 566 -16.51 3.28 -49.68
CA LEU A 566 -15.88 3.87 -50.84
C LEU A 566 -16.93 4.57 -51.70
N ALA A 567 -16.79 5.89 -51.84
CA ALA A 567 -17.64 6.71 -52.68
C ALA A 567 -16.85 7.22 -53.89
N ILE A 568 -17.30 6.91 -55.10
CA ILE A 568 -16.72 7.46 -56.32
C ILE A 568 -17.60 8.62 -56.77
N LEU A 569 -17.04 9.83 -56.72
CA LEU A 569 -17.72 11.04 -57.12
C LEU A 569 -17.46 11.31 -58.60
N ILE A 570 -18.53 11.36 -59.38
CA ILE A 570 -18.49 11.57 -60.83
C ILE A 570 -19.06 12.95 -61.12
N ASN A 571 -18.21 13.86 -61.61
CA ASN A 571 -18.67 15.15 -62.11
C ASN A 571 -18.90 15.08 -63.62
N THR A 572 -20.03 14.53 -64.08
CA THR A 572 -20.27 14.37 -65.51
C THR A 572 -20.50 15.68 -66.29
N LYS A 573 -20.44 16.85 -65.62
CA LYS A 573 -20.45 18.18 -66.27
C LYS A 573 -19.05 18.63 -66.70
N SER A 574 -17.97 17.97 -66.26
CA SER A 574 -16.61 18.23 -66.74
C SER A 574 -16.42 17.69 -68.17
N GLY A 575 -15.61 18.37 -68.97
CA GLY A 575 -15.30 17.95 -70.34
C GLY A 575 -14.39 16.73 -70.44
N ASP A 576 -13.85 16.27 -69.31
CA ASP A 576 -12.80 15.25 -69.22
C ASP A 576 -13.32 13.85 -68.79
N TYR A 577 -14.64 13.65 -68.78
CA TYR A 577 -15.25 12.37 -68.38
C TYR A 577 -14.90 11.21 -69.31
N LYS A 578 -14.28 10.16 -68.75
CA LYS A 578 -13.98 8.90 -69.43
C LYS A 578 -14.66 7.72 -68.72
N ALA A 579 -15.60 7.06 -69.39
CA ALA A 579 -16.28 5.87 -68.85
C ALA A 579 -15.33 4.68 -68.57
N GLU A 580 -14.18 4.65 -69.25
CA GLU A 580 -13.12 3.65 -69.10
C GLU A 580 -12.42 3.74 -67.74
N ALA A 581 -12.10 4.96 -67.27
CA ALA A 581 -11.43 5.20 -65.98
C ALA A 581 -12.33 4.78 -64.81
N LEU A 582 -13.63 5.04 -64.91
CA LEU A 582 -14.62 4.60 -63.91
C LEU A 582 -14.70 3.07 -63.81
N SER A 583 -14.72 2.41 -64.97
CA SER A 583 -14.76 0.94 -65.05
C SER A 583 -13.46 0.32 -64.52
N TYR A 584 -12.31 0.94 -64.82
CA TYR A 584 -11.00 0.55 -64.32
C TYR A 584 -10.91 0.69 -62.80
N ASN A 585 -11.24 1.85 -62.24
CA ASN A 585 -11.19 2.09 -60.79
C ASN A 585 -12.09 1.13 -60.02
N LYS A 586 -13.32 0.90 -60.52
CA LYS A 586 -14.25 -0.06 -59.91
C LYS A 586 -13.67 -1.47 -59.91
N ALA A 587 -13.16 -1.95 -61.04
CA ALA A 587 -12.54 -3.26 -61.14
C ALA A 587 -11.27 -3.38 -60.28
N LEU A 588 -10.46 -2.33 -60.17
CA LEU A 588 -9.26 -2.30 -59.36
C LEU A 588 -9.59 -2.42 -57.87
N LEU A 589 -10.54 -1.61 -57.37
CA LEU A 589 -10.99 -1.65 -55.98
C LEU A 589 -11.64 -2.99 -55.61
N GLU A 590 -12.48 -3.55 -56.50
CA GLU A 590 -13.14 -4.85 -56.29
C GLU A 590 -12.14 -6.02 -56.27
N ASN A 591 -11.11 -6.01 -57.14
CA ASN A 591 -10.17 -7.12 -57.28
C ASN A 591 -8.95 -7.04 -56.34
N MET A 592 -8.41 -5.84 -56.08
CA MET A 592 -7.15 -5.68 -55.31
C MET A 592 -7.37 -5.54 -53.80
N LEU A 593 -8.53 -5.02 -53.38
CA LEU A 593 -8.83 -4.79 -51.96
C LEU A 593 -9.81 -5.83 -51.37
N ASP A 594 -10.28 -6.79 -52.19
CA ASP A 594 -11.38 -7.74 -51.90
C ASP A 594 -12.59 -7.03 -51.24
N TYR A 595 -12.79 -5.77 -51.61
CA TYR A 595 -13.70 -4.88 -50.93
C TYR A 595 -15.06 -4.86 -51.63
N LYS A 596 -15.83 -5.93 -51.44
CA LYS A 596 -17.21 -6.05 -51.97
C LYS A 596 -18.25 -5.30 -51.15
N ARG A 597 -17.84 -4.66 -50.05
CA ARG A 597 -18.73 -3.89 -49.17
C ARG A 597 -18.89 -2.47 -49.74
N GLU A 598 -20.00 -2.26 -50.44
CA GLU A 598 -20.60 -0.96 -50.78
C GLU A 598 -19.65 0.07 -51.44
N ILE A 599 -19.25 -0.18 -52.70
CA ILE A 599 -18.80 0.92 -53.59
C ILE A 599 -20.04 1.67 -54.07
N ILE A 600 -20.15 2.95 -53.74
CA ILE A 600 -21.28 3.80 -54.14
C ILE A 600 -20.82 4.80 -55.20
N LEU A 601 -21.61 4.93 -56.26
CA LEU A 601 -21.37 5.87 -57.36
C LEU A 601 -22.29 7.09 -57.19
N PHE A 602 -21.71 8.28 -57.19
CA PHE A 602 -22.45 9.54 -57.08
C PHE A 602 -22.20 10.39 -58.33
N ASP A 603 -23.22 10.57 -59.19
CA ASP A 603 -23.15 11.55 -60.27
C ASP A 603 -23.70 12.90 -59.79
N GLN A 604 -22.90 13.96 -59.87
CA GLN A 604 -23.34 15.31 -59.49
C GLN A 604 -24.56 15.81 -60.27
N LYS A 605 -24.82 15.29 -61.48
CA LYS A 605 -26.01 15.67 -62.25
C LYS A 605 -27.31 15.17 -61.64
N ASP A 606 -27.26 14.09 -60.84
CA ASP A 606 -28.44 13.48 -60.25
C ASP A 606 -29.01 14.31 -59.09
N PHE A 607 -28.25 15.30 -58.62
CA PHE A 607 -28.61 16.12 -57.47
C PHE A 607 -28.84 17.59 -57.87
N SER A 608 -29.95 18.14 -57.41
CA SER A 608 -30.32 19.54 -57.66
C SER A 608 -29.81 20.50 -56.57
N ASP A 609 -29.54 19.95 -55.38
CA ASP A 609 -29.07 20.66 -54.19
C ASP A 609 -27.81 19.97 -53.64
N SER A 610 -26.77 20.75 -53.31
CA SER A 610 -25.53 20.23 -52.73
C SER A 610 -25.75 19.56 -51.37
N ARG A 611 -26.78 19.98 -50.62
CA ARG A 611 -27.19 19.32 -49.37
C ARG A 611 -27.71 17.90 -49.62
N GLU A 612 -28.47 17.70 -50.70
CA GLU A 612 -29.03 16.39 -51.05
C GLU A 612 -27.91 15.39 -51.37
N LEU A 613 -26.90 15.85 -52.12
CA LEU A 613 -25.69 15.07 -52.41
C LEU A 613 -24.94 14.70 -51.12
N LEU A 614 -24.70 15.66 -50.21
CA LEU A 614 -23.99 15.41 -48.95
C LEU A 614 -24.74 14.42 -48.03
N GLU A 615 -26.05 14.56 -47.89
CA GLU A 615 -26.87 13.64 -47.09
C GLU A 615 -26.92 12.23 -47.69
N THR A 616 -26.99 12.13 -49.02
CA THR A 616 -26.96 10.82 -49.71
C THR A 616 -25.59 10.16 -49.57
N LEU A 617 -24.51 10.95 -49.62
CA LEU A 617 -23.14 10.49 -49.38
C LEU A 617 -22.95 9.97 -47.96
N ILE A 618 -23.47 10.68 -46.96
CA ILE A 618 -23.45 10.25 -45.55
C ILE A 618 -24.29 8.99 -45.34
N GLY A 619 -25.45 8.90 -46.00
CA GLY A 619 -26.39 7.78 -45.88
C GLY A 619 -27.05 7.69 -44.49
N GLN A 620 -27.63 6.53 -44.21
CA GLN A 620 -28.25 6.26 -42.91
C GLN A 620 -27.19 5.99 -41.82
N THR A 621 -27.46 6.47 -40.61
CA THR A 621 -26.68 6.24 -39.39
C THR A 621 -27.56 5.51 -38.38
N SER A 622 -26.97 4.85 -37.37
CA SER A 622 -27.76 4.17 -36.34
C SER A 622 -28.62 5.16 -35.57
N GLU A 623 -29.85 4.76 -35.23
CA GLU A 623 -30.76 5.60 -34.44
C GLU A 623 -30.34 5.67 -32.96
N ASN A 624 -29.71 4.61 -32.42
CA ASN A 624 -29.26 4.55 -31.01
C ASN A 624 -27.74 4.81 -30.87
N ILE A 625 -27.37 6.09 -30.92
CA ILE A 625 -25.99 6.57 -30.75
C ILE A 625 -25.39 6.08 -29.43
N ILE A 626 -26.18 6.04 -28.36
CA ILE A 626 -25.69 5.78 -27.00
C ILE A 626 -25.18 4.34 -26.87
N SER A 627 -25.97 3.37 -27.35
CA SER A 627 -25.55 1.96 -27.35
C SER A 627 -24.34 1.73 -28.27
N MET A 628 -24.27 2.43 -29.40
CA MET A 628 -23.09 2.38 -30.28
C MET A 628 -21.84 2.88 -29.54
N LYS A 629 -21.91 4.07 -28.94
CA LYS A 629 -20.80 4.69 -28.21
C LYS A 629 -20.37 3.88 -26.99
N PHE A 630 -21.31 3.26 -26.28
CA PHE A 630 -20.99 2.34 -25.20
C PHE A 630 -20.29 1.07 -25.69
N ASN A 631 -20.72 0.49 -26.81
CA ASN A 631 -20.08 -0.71 -27.36
C ASN A 631 -18.64 -0.42 -27.79
N ASP A 632 -18.39 0.75 -28.38
CA ASP A 632 -17.04 1.22 -28.70
C ASP A 632 -16.20 1.37 -27.43
N PHE A 633 -16.72 2.11 -26.44
CA PHE A 633 -16.10 2.27 -25.14
C PHE A 633 -15.74 0.92 -24.49
N LYS A 634 -16.71 0.00 -24.41
CA LYS A 634 -16.56 -1.33 -23.83
C LYS A 634 -15.47 -2.13 -24.54
N THR A 635 -15.45 -2.10 -25.87
CA THR A 635 -14.43 -2.78 -26.67
C THR A 635 -13.04 -2.25 -26.35
N ASN A 636 -12.92 -0.92 -26.24
CA ASN A 636 -11.65 -0.26 -25.93
C ASN A 636 -11.15 -0.63 -24.52
N ILE A 637 -12.01 -0.52 -23.51
CA ILE A 637 -11.68 -0.91 -22.12
C ILE A 637 -11.27 -2.38 -22.06
N ASN A 638 -12.06 -3.28 -22.65
CA ASN A 638 -11.77 -4.72 -22.60
C ASN A 638 -10.45 -5.06 -23.29
N LYS A 639 -10.13 -4.42 -24.42
CA LYS A 639 -8.86 -4.60 -25.12
C LYS A 639 -7.68 -4.16 -24.24
N THR A 640 -7.79 -3.02 -23.58
CA THR A 640 -6.75 -2.52 -22.67
C THR A 640 -6.58 -3.42 -21.46
N LEU A 641 -7.67 -3.81 -20.78
CA LEU A 641 -7.62 -4.72 -19.63
C LEU A 641 -7.06 -6.09 -20.01
N HIS A 642 -7.39 -6.61 -21.19
CA HIS A 642 -6.81 -7.86 -21.70
C HIS A 642 -5.29 -7.74 -21.92
N GLY A 643 -4.83 -6.65 -22.54
CA GLY A 643 -3.40 -6.38 -22.70
C GLY A 643 -2.65 -6.36 -21.36
N ILE A 644 -3.21 -5.70 -20.35
CA ILE A 644 -2.65 -5.68 -18.99
C ILE A 644 -2.56 -7.10 -18.40
N ARG A 645 -3.61 -7.91 -18.54
CA ARG A 645 -3.64 -9.30 -18.06
C ARG A 645 -2.58 -10.16 -18.75
N GLU A 646 -2.38 -10.01 -20.05
CA GLU A 646 -1.35 -10.75 -20.79
C GLU A 646 0.05 -10.31 -20.39
N ASP A 647 0.30 -9.01 -20.20
CA ASP A 647 1.58 -8.49 -19.70
C ASP A 647 1.92 -9.04 -18.30
N ILE A 648 0.92 -9.10 -17.41
CA ILE A 648 1.02 -9.70 -16.08
C ILE A 648 1.40 -11.18 -16.18
N LYS A 649 0.68 -11.95 -17.00
CA LYS A 649 0.95 -13.39 -17.20
C LYS A 649 2.34 -13.63 -17.77
N PHE A 650 2.73 -12.85 -18.78
CA PHE A 650 4.03 -12.97 -19.43
C PHE A 650 5.16 -12.70 -18.43
N LYS A 651 5.13 -11.56 -17.72
CA LYS A 651 6.15 -11.22 -16.72
C LYS A 651 6.21 -12.28 -15.62
N ASN A 652 5.07 -12.73 -15.11
CA ASN A 652 5.03 -13.75 -14.07
C ASN A 652 5.61 -15.09 -14.55
N GLY A 653 5.33 -15.47 -15.81
CA GLY A 653 5.90 -16.64 -16.46
C GLY A 653 7.42 -16.58 -16.55
N VAL A 654 7.97 -15.46 -17.02
CA VAL A 654 9.42 -15.25 -17.13
C VAL A 654 10.13 -15.35 -15.77
N TYR A 655 9.58 -14.72 -14.72
CA TYR A 655 10.16 -14.82 -13.37
C TYR A 655 10.09 -16.25 -12.81
N LYS A 656 8.97 -16.95 -13.04
CA LYS A 656 8.79 -18.33 -12.61
C LYS A 656 9.79 -19.27 -13.29
N GLU A 657 9.99 -19.12 -14.59
CA GLU A 657 10.94 -19.89 -15.38
C GLU A 657 12.37 -19.64 -14.91
N ARG A 658 12.80 -18.37 -14.82
CA ARG A 658 14.15 -18.02 -14.33
C ARG A 658 14.44 -18.58 -12.94
N ARG A 659 13.48 -18.48 -12.02
CA ARG A 659 13.60 -19.06 -10.67
C ARG A 659 13.77 -20.57 -10.74
N TYR A 660 12.98 -21.26 -11.55
CA TYR A 660 13.09 -22.71 -11.73
C TYR A 660 14.46 -23.11 -12.27
N THR A 661 14.94 -22.42 -13.31
CA THR A 661 16.29 -22.62 -13.87
C THR A 661 17.37 -22.44 -12.82
N LEU A 662 17.34 -21.36 -12.03
CA LEU A 662 18.34 -21.13 -10.97
C LEU A 662 18.32 -22.26 -9.92
N LYS A 663 17.14 -22.74 -9.54
CA LYS A 663 16.99 -23.86 -8.60
C LYS A 663 17.57 -25.19 -9.14
N GLU A 664 17.36 -25.47 -10.43
CA GLU A 664 18.00 -26.61 -11.10
C GLU A 664 19.52 -26.45 -11.13
N CYS A 665 20.03 -25.26 -11.48
CA CYS A 665 21.47 -24.97 -11.50
C CYS A 665 22.12 -25.16 -10.12
N VAL A 666 21.46 -24.76 -9.03
CA VAL A 666 21.95 -25.02 -7.65
C VAL A 666 22.05 -26.52 -7.38
N SER A 667 21.05 -27.29 -7.81
CA SER A 667 21.04 -28.75 -7.65
C SER A 667 22.14 -29.40 -8.48
N GLU A 668 22.40 -28.88 -9.68
CA GLU A 668 23.47 -29.35 -10.56
C GLU A 668 24.85 -29.07 -9.97
N TYR A 669 25.08 -27.91 -9.34
CA TYR A 669 26.34 -27.66 -8.63
C TYR A 669 26.60 -28.63 -7.48
N ILE A 670 25.55 -29.14 -6.81
CA ILE A 670 25.69 -30.18 -5.78
C ILE A 670 26.14 -31.50 -6.43
N ASN A 671 25.51 -31.90 -7.54
CA ASN A 671 25.87 -33.10 -8.28
C ASN A 671 27.31 -33.03 -8.80
N LEU A 672 27.70 -31.90 -9.40
CA LEU A 672 29.05 -31.67 -9.92
C LEU A 672 30.10 -31.70 -8.80
N ALA A 673 29.81 -31.13 -7.63
CA ALA A 673 30.73 -31.21 -6.49
C ALA A 673 30.97 -32.66 -6.04
N ASP A 674 29.92 -33.49 -6.05
CA ASP A 674 30.03 -34.90 -5.69
C ASP A 674 30.73 -35.73 -6.79
N GLU A 675 30.53 -35.39 -8.07
CA GLU A 675 31.28 -35.98 -9.20
C GLU A 675 32.78 -35.67 -9.08
N VAL A 676 33.17 -34.42 -8.80
CA VAL A 676 34.57 -34.03 -8.60
C VAL A 676 35.20 -34.78 -7.43
N LYS A 677 34.50 -34.92 -6.29
CA LYS A 677 34.99 -35.71 -5.14
C LYS A 677 35.15 -37.19 -5.50
N SER A 678 34.23 -37.75 -6.26
CA SER A 678 34.30 -39.14 -6.72
C SER A 678 35.53 -39.35 -7.61
N ASN A 679 35.70 -38.48 -8.62
CA ASN A 679 36.83 -38.52 -9.54
C ASN A 679 38.16 -38.36 -8.80
N TYR A 680 38.24 -37.47 -7.81
CA TYR A 680 39.42 -37.30 -6.96
C TYR A 680 39.77 -38.57 -6.18
N ASN A 681 38.79 -39.18 -5.51
CA ASN A 681 39.01 -40.40 -4.74
C ASN A 681 39.42 -41.59 -5.60
N GLU A 682 38.84 -41.71 -6.80
CA GLU A 682 39.24 -42.73 -7.77
C GLU A 682 40.69 -42.50 -8.23
N PHE A 683 41.08 -41.26 -8.52
CA PHE A 683 42.43 -40.90 -8.91
C PHE A 683 43.45 -41.23 -7.80
N LEU A 684 43.18 -40.83 -6.56
CA LEU A 684 44.03 -41.12 -5.41
C LEU A 684 44.21 -42.62 -5.17
N THR A 685 43.10 -43.37 -5.24
CA THR A 685 43.11 -44.83 -5.08
C THR A 685 43.94 -45.47 -6.18
N LYS A 686 43.87 -44.92 -7.39
CA LYS A 686 44.62 -45.42 -8.54
C LYS A 686 46.11 -45.16 -8.41
N ILE A 687 46.52 -43.94 -8.02
CA ILE A 687 47.93 -43.61 -7.73
C ILE A 687 48.48 -44.57 -6.69
N GLN A 688 47.77 -44.76 -5.58
CA GLN A 688 48.21 -45.64 -4.51
C GLN A 688 48.43 -47.08 -5.02
N GLY A 689 47.46 -47.64 -5.74
CA GLY A 689 47.54 -49.01 -6.25
C GLY A 689 48.61 -49.21 -7.32
N ASP A 690 48.78 -48.25 -8.23
CA ASP A 690 49.77 -48.34 -9.31
C ASP A 690 51.21 -48.15 -8.76
N ILE A 691 51.43 -47.28 -7.76
CA ILE A 691 52.74 -47.16 -7.07
C ILE A 691 53.07 -48.40 -6.23
N GLU A 692 52.09 -48.98 -5.52
CA GLU A 692 52.29 -50.25 -4.81
C GLU A 692 52.66 -51.39 -5.76
N PHE A 693 52.04 -51.44 -6.94
CA PHE A 693 52.40 -52.42 -7.97
C PHE A 693 53.82 -52.19 -8.50
N LEU A 694 54.21 -50.93 -8.74
CA LEU A 694 55.56 -50.60 -9.21
C LEU A 694 56.64 -51.06 -8.21
N GLY A 695 56.36 -50.87 -6.93
CA GLY A 695 57.20 -51.35 -5.84
C GLY A 695 57.35 -52.87 -5.83
N LYS A 696 56.23 -53.61 -5.91
CA LYS A 696 56.24 -55.07 -6.01
C LYS A 696 56.97 -55.56 -7.26
N TYR A 697 56.76 -54.90 -8.40
CA TYR A 697 57.40 -55.24 -9.66
C TYR A 697 58.92 -55.09 -9.58
N ALA A 698 59.41 -54.01 -8.96
CA ALA A 698 60.84 -53.82 -8.72
C ALA A 698 61.41 -54.85 -7.73
N GLU A 699 60.71 -55.12 -6.63
CA GLU A 699 61.08 -56.14 -5.65
C GLU A 699 61.20 -57.54 -6.27
N GLU A 700 60.23 -57.96 -7.08
CA GLU A 700 60.27 -59.24 -7.81
C GLU A 700 61.48 -59.34 -8.75
N LYS A 701 61.81 -58.24 -9.44
CA LYS A 701 62.95 -58.22 -10.37
C LYS A 701 64.29 -58.20 -9.65
N ILE A 702 64.41 -57.43 -8.58
CA ILE A 702 65.63 -57.31 -7.75
C ILE A 702 65.89 -58.61 -7.00
N SER A 703 64.87 -59.22 -6.41
CA SER A 703 64.97 -60.48 -5.67
C SER A 703 65.41 -61.66 -6.52
N ILE A 704 65.21 -61.61 -7.85
CA ILE A 704 65.68 -62.63 -8.78
C ILE A 704 67.08 -62.28 -9.32
N ILE A 705 67.27 -61.05 -9.79
CA ILE A 705 68.45 -60.69 -10.59
C ILE A 705 69.66 -60.37 -9.71
N ILE A 706 69.49 -59.72 -8.55
CA ILE A 706 70.63 -59.36 -7.69
C ILE A 706 71.33 -60.61 -7.14
N PRO A 707 70.62 -61.63 -6.61
CA PRO A 707 71.27 -62.89 -6.21
C PRO A 707 72.02 -63.59 -7.36
N ASP A 708 71.44 -63.65 -8.55
CA ASP A 708 72.06 -64.25 -9.74
C ASP A 708 73.29 -63.45 -10.23
N LEU A 709 73.23 -62.12 -10.19
CA LEU A 709 74.33 -61.22 -10.54
C LEU A 709 75.52 -61.39 -9.58
N ILE A 710 75.22 -61.51 -8.28
CA ILE A 710 76.21 -61.79 -7.24
C ILE A 710 76.85 -63.17 -7.49
N GLU A 711 76.04 -64.21 -7.71
CA GLU A 711 76.53 -65.57 -7.95
C GLU A 711 77.43 -65.69 -9.19
N LYS A 712 77.03 -65.08 -10.31
CA LYS A 712 77.83 -65.04 -11.56
C LYS A 712 79.14 -64.26 -11.43
N LYS A 713 79.28 -63.42 -10.41
CA LYS A 713 80.48 -62.63 -10.14
C LYS A 713 81.36 -63.18 -9.02
N LEU A 714 81.01 -64.33 -8.43
CA LEU A 714 81.82 -64.97 -7.40
C LEU A 714 83.23 -65.33 -7.89
N ASP A 715 83.39 -65.71 -9.16
CA ASP A 715 84.69 -66.08 -9.74
C ASP A 715 85.68 -64.90 -9.77
N ALA A 716 85.18 -63.65 -9.79
CA ALA A 716 86.02 -62.46 -9.74
C ALA A 716 86.80 -62.32 -8.42
N ILE A 717 86.42 -63.06 -7.37
CA ILE A 717 87.16 -63.14 -6.11
C ILE A 717 88.45 -63.97 -6.28
N ASP A 718 88.49 -64.92 -7.21
CA ASP A 718 89.62 -65.82 -7.42
C ASP A 718 90.83 -65.10 -8.06
N ASP A 719 90.54 -64.02 -8.79
CA ASP A 719 91.52 -63.16 -9.47
C ASP A 719 92.16 -62.10 -8.53
N LEU A 720 91.75 -62.00 -7.25
CA LEU A 720 92.22 -60.96 -6.33
C LEU A 720 93.52 -61.31 -5.59
N GLU A 721 94.63 -60.63 -5.87
CA GLU A 721 95.95 -60.87 -5.25
C GLU A 721 96.01 -60.67 -3.72
N GLU A 722 96.98 -61.37 -3.11
CA GLU A 722 97.15 -61.57 -1.67
C GLU A 722 97.54 -60.32 -0.85
N THR A 723 96.59 -59.66 -0.18
CA THR A 723 96.86 -58.59 0.81
C THR A 723 95.75 -58.44 1.86
N SER A 724 96.04 -57.71 2.96
CA SER A 724 95.15 -57.43 4.11
C SER A 724 93.85 -56.65 3.80
N THR A 725 93.60 -56.30 2.53
CA THR A 725 92.44 -55.51 2.06
C THR A 725 91.49 -56.31 1.16
N LEU A 726 91.58 -57.64 1.19
CA LEU A 726 90.83 -58.54 0.31
C LEU A 726 89.31 -58.41 0.48
N LYS A 727 88.83 -58.20 1.72
CA LYS A 727 87.42 -57.92 2.02
C LYS A 727 86.95 -56.61 1.39
N ASP A 728 87.70 -55.53 1.55
CA ASP A 728 87.34 -54.20 1.03
C ASP A 728 87.37 -54.15 -0.50
N LYS A 729 88.29 -54.87 -1.15
CA LYS A 729 88.34 -54.99 -2.61
C LYS A 729 87.18 -55.83 -3.15
N ALA A 730 86.84 -56.94 -2.49
CA ALA A 730 85.68 -57.76 -2.85
C ALA A 730 84.37 -56.98 -2.66
N GLU A 731 84.20 -56.32 -1.51
CA GLU A 731 83.09 -55.41 -1.21
C GLU A 731 82.91 -54.37 -2.32
N LYS A 732 84.00 -53.72 -2.72
CA LYS A 732 83.99 -52.72 -3.79
C LYS A 732 83.58 -53.31 -5.14
N ILE A 733 84.07 -54.50 -5.51
CA ILE A 733 83.69 -55.14 -6.79
C ILE A 733 82.20 -55.50 -6.82
N PHE A 734 81.67 -56.13 -5.77
CA PHE A 734 80.25 -56.48 -5.74
C PHE A 734 79.36 -55.25 -5.63
N SER A 735 79.72 -54.29 -4.78
CA SER A 735 78.98 -53.03 -4.64
C SER A 735 78.98 -52.24 -5.96
N GLU A 736 80.14 -52.07 -6.62
CA GLU A 736 80.20 -51.43 -7.95
C GLU A 736 79.40 -52.21 -9.01
N THR A 737 79.39 -53.55 -8.97
CA THR A 737 78.62 -54.36 -9.92
C THR A 737 77.11 -54.18 -9.70
N ILE A 738 76.66 -54.22 -8.45
CA ILE A 738 75.26 -54.01 -8.06
C ILE A 738 74.83 -52.58 -8.39
N VAL A 739 75.60 -51.57 -7.98
CA VAL A 739 75.32 -50.15 -8.27
C VAL A 739 75.28 -49.89 -9.76
N ASN A 740 76.25 -50.38 -10.54
CA ASN A 740 76.25 -50.20 -12.00
C ASN A 740 75.06 -50.90 -12.67
N TRP A 741 74.68 -52.09 -12.19
CA TRP A 741 73.51 -52.78 -12.71
C TRP A 741 72.23 -52.03 -12.35
N CYS A 742 72.06 -51.61 -11.10
CA CYS A 742 70.90 -50.86 -10.64
C CYS A 742 70.75 -49.53 -11.40
N ASN A 743 71.83 -48.74 -11.47
CA ASN A 743 71.84 -47.46 -12.21
C ASN A 743 71.48 -47.63 -13.68
N LYS A 744 71.89 -48.73 -14.30
CA LYS A 744 71.64 -48.98 -15.72
C LYS A 744 70.25 -49.55 -16.00
N ASN A 745 69.73 -50.42 -15.13
CA ASN A 745 68.54 -51.24 -15.45
C ASN A 745 67.30 -50.85 -14.65
N ILE A 746 67.42 -50.30 -13.44
CA ILE A 746 66.25 -49.88 -12.66
C ILE A 746 65.59 -48.66 -13.29
N TYR A 747 66.38 -47.75 -13.87
CA TYR A 747 65.86 -46.59 -14.61
C TYR A 747 64.90 -47.03 -15.74
N ASP A 748 65.40 -47.82 -16.68
CA ASP A 748 64.61 -48.30 -17.83
C ASP A 748 63.40 -49.14 -17.38
N LEU A 749 63.58 -49.98 -16.36
CA LEU A 749 62.55 -50.89 -15.84
C LEU A 749 61.39 -50.15 -15.15
N MET A 750 61.69 -49.10 -14.39
CA MET A 750 60.69 -48.29 -13.73
C MET A 750 59.99 -47.35 -14.73
N LEU A 751 60.74 -46.75 -15.65
CA LEU A 751 60.21 -45.85 -16.66
C LEU A 751 59.19 -46.55 -17.58
N GLU A 752 59.49 -47.77 -18.05
CA GLU A 752 58.57 -48.54 -18.91
C GLU A 752 57.20 -48.75 -18.24
N GLN A 753 57.18 -49.08 -16.95
CA GLN A 753 55.93 -49.27 -16.21
C GLN A 753 55.26 -47.93 -15.87
N PHE A 754 56.03 -46.90 -15.56
CA PHE A 754 55.50 -45.59 -15.24
C PHE A 754 54.84 -44.91 -16.44
N GLU A 755 55.37 -45.07 -17.66
CA GLU A 755 54.73 -44.61 -18.90
C GLU A 755 53.34 -45.22 -19.12
N VAL A 756 53.15 -46.49 -18.73
CA VAL A 756 51.82 -47.14 -18.74
C VAL A 756 50.88 -46.46 -17.75
N TYR A 757 51.39 -46.00 -16.59
CA TYR A 757 50.58 -45.30 -15.59
C TYR A 757 50.21 -43.90 -16.04
N ILE A 758 51.13 -43.16 -16.66
CA ILE A 758 50.86 -41.87 -17.30
C ILE A 758 49.67 -41.97 -18.26
N THR A 759 49.59 -43.06 -19.03
CA THR A 759 48.46 -43.33 -19.93
C THR A 759 47.14 -43.64 -19.21
N LYS A 760 47.19 -44.18 -17.99
CA LYS A 760 46.00 -44.40 -17.15
C LYS A 760 45.56 -43.11 -16.47
N TYR A 761 46.50 -42.35 -15.93
CA TYR A 761 46.26 -41.06 -15.28
C TYR A 761 45.70 -40.04 -16.27
N SER A 762 46.17 -40.03 -17.52
CA SER A 762 45.60 -39.16 -18.56
C SER A 762 44.13 -39.42 -18.82
N LYS A 763 43.69 -40.68 -18.81
CA LYS A 763 42.27 -41.04 -18.94
C LYS A 763 41.44 -40.58 -17.75
N LEU A 764 41.94 -40.78 -16.53
CA LEU A 764 41.26 -40.34 -15.31
C LEU A 764 41.16 -38.80 -15.24
N TYR A 765 42.20 -38.10 -15.69
CA TYR A 765 42.17 -36.64 -15.80
C TYR A 765 41.20 -36.17 -16.88
N GLY A 766 41.03 -36.94 -17.95
CA GLY A 766 40.01 -36.70 -18.97
C GLY A 766 38.59 -36.63 -18.40
N TYR A 767 38.22 -37.52 -17.46
CA TYR A 767 36.92 -37.43 -16.78
C TYR A 767 36.76 -36.14 -15.97
N HIS A 768 37.83 -35.66 -15.35
CA HIS A 768 37.79 -34.38 -14.65
C HIS A 768 37.61 -33.19 -15.61
N GLN A 769 38.25 -33.23 -16.78
CA GLN A 769 38.03 -32.22 -17.83
C GLN A 769 36.59 -32.23 -18.35
N GLU A 770 35.97 -33.40 -18.52
CA GLU A 770 34.54 -33.53 -18.86
C GLU A 770 33.65 -32.90 -17.77
N THR A 771 33.96 -33.12 -16.48
CA THR A 771 33.23 -32.45 -15.39
C THR A 771 33.38 -30.92 -15.45
N ILE A 772 34.55 -30.40 -15.81
CA ILE A 772 34.77 -28.96 -15.99
C ILE A 772 33.95 -28.39 -17.15
N GLU A 773 33.78 -29.14 -18.24
CA GLU A 773 32.89 -28.74 -19.34
C GLU A 773 31.44 -28.63 -18.85
N LYS A 774 30.95 -29.60 -18.08
CA LYS A 774 29.60 -29.53 -17.47
C LYS A 774 29.44 -28.32 -16.55
N ILE A 775 30.48 -27.94 -15.79
CA ILE A 775 30.46 -26.71 -14.97
C ILE A 775 30.27 -25.48 -15.87
N LYS A 776 30.96 -25.40 -17.01
CA LYS A 776 30.80 -24.29 -17.96
C LYS A 776 29.40 -24.26 -18.57
N ASP A 777 28.84 -25.41 -18.94
CA ASP A 777 27.47 -25.49 -19.46
C ASP A 777 26.45 -25.02 -18.42
N ASN A 778 26.64 -25.37 -17.14
CA ASN A 778 25.79 -24.87 -16.06
C ASN A 778 25.96 -23.35 -15.87
N ARG A 779 27.19 -22.80 -15.97
CA ARG A 779 27.42 -21.35 -15.94
C ARG A 779 26.68 -20.63 -17.06
N ASP A 780 26.71 -21.15 -18.28
CA ASP A 780 26.00 -20.55 -19.42
C ASP A 780 24.49 -20.55 -19.21
N THR A 781 23.95 -21.64 -18.64
CA THR A 781 22.55 -21.73 -18.23
C THR A 781 22.21 -20.68 -17.17
N VAL A 782 23.05 -20.50 -16.15
CA VAL A 782 22.87 -19.45 -15.12
C VAL A 782 22.90 -18.06 -15.74
N ILE A 783 23.83 -17.76 -16.66
CA ILE A 783 23.95 -16.45 -17.31
C ILE A 783 22.66 -16.10 -18.06
N SER A 784 22.03 -17.08 -18.72
CA SER A 784 20.76 -16.88 -19.42
C SER A 784 19.61 -16.46 -18.49
N ALA A 785 19.62 -16.96 -17.24
CA ALA A 785 18.61 -16.66 -16.22
C ALA A 785 18.97 -15.43 -15.35
N TYR A 786 20.26 -15.19 -15.13
CA TYR A 786 20.80 -14.17 -14.23
C TYR A 786 22.08 -13.54 -14.81
N GLY A 787 21.90 -12.49 -15.63
CA GLY A 787 23.01 -11.85 -16.36
C GLY A 787 24.11 -11.22 -15.49
N ASP A 788 23.80 -10.84 -14.25
CA ASP A 788 24.80 -10.28 -13.32
C ASP A 788 25.83 -11.34 -12.86
N PHE A 789 25.55 -12.63 -13.07
CA PHE A 789 26.44 -13.73 -12.72
C PHE A 789 27.84 -13.57 -13.32
N THR A 790 27.95 -13.14 -14.58
CA THR A 790 29.22 -12.96 -15.29
C THR A 790 30.16 -11.98 -14.58
N SER A 791 29.61 -10.98 -13.88
CA SER A 791 30.40 -9.98 -13.16
C SER A 791 30.94 -10.47 -11.81
N LYS A 792 30.48 -11.62 -11.31
CA LYS A 792 30.73 -12.11 -9.95
C LYS A 792 31.62 -13.36 -9.89
N ILE A 793 31.82 -14.04 -11.02
CA ILE A 793 32.59 -15.28 -11.10
C ILE A 793 34.03 -15.06 -11.55
N LYS A 794 34.91 -15.99 -11.19
CA LYS A 794 36.28 -16.07 -11.71
C LYS A 794 36.38 -17.09 -12.84
N PRO A 795 37.33 -16.91 -13.78
CA PRO A 795 37.68 -17.97 -14.72
C PRO A 795 38.13 -19.22 -13.97
N ILE A 796 37.64 -20.40 -14.39
CA ILE A 796 38.16 -21.68 -13.88
C ILE A 796 39.52 -21.88 -14.53
N ASP A 797 40.56 -21.97 -13.71
CA ASP A 797 41.91 -22.27 -14.18
C ASP A 797 42.03 -23.78 -14.45
N ILE A 798 42.33 -24.14 -15.69
CA ILE A 798 42.41 -25.54 -16.11
C ILE A 798 43.86 -25.82 -16.45
N LYS A 799 44.49 -26.67 -15.66
CA LYS A 799 45.82 -27.17 -15.96
C LYS A 799 45.77 -28.03 -17.23
N PRO A 800 46.54 -27.69 -18.29
CA PRO A 800 46.61 -28.52 -19.48
C PRO A 800 47.13 -29.92 -19.14
N LEU A 801 46.53 -30.95 -19.74
CA LEU A 801 46.94 -32.35 -19.53
C LEU A 801 48.44 -32.54 -19.80
N GLU A 802 48.96 -31.91 -20.85
CA GLU A 802 50.39 -31.98 -21.22
C GLU A 802 51.31 -31.44 -20.12
N GLU A 803 50.87 -30.42 -19.39
CA GLU A 803 51.63 -29.81 -18.30
C GLU A 803 51.64 -30.72 -17.07
N LEU A 804 50.48 -31.26 -16.68
CA LEU A 804 50.35 -32.24 -15.60
C LEU A 804 51.19 -33.50 -15.85
N LEU A 805 51.14 -34.03 -17.08
CA LEU A 805 51.92 -35.23 -17.43
C LEU A 805 53.43 -34.95 -17.37
N LYS A 806 53.85 -33.74 -17.77
CA LYS A 806 55.26 -33.34 -17.70
C LYS A 806 55.74 -33.23 -16.26
N GLU A 807 54.94 -32.68 -15.36
CA GLU A 807 55.26 -32.63 -13.94
C GLU A 807 55.34 -34.02 -13.31
N PHE A 808 54.43 -34.92 -13.67
CA PHE A 808 54.48 -36.30 -13.19
C PHE A 808 55.77 -37.01 -13.62
N LEU A 809 56.24 -36.76 -14.84
CA LEU A 809 57.52 -37.27 -15.32
C LEU A 809 58.70 -36.63 -14.57
N VAL A 810 58.66 -35.32 -14.31
CA VAL A 810 59.69 -34.63 -13.50
C VAL A 810 59.75 -35.21 -12.09
N LEU A 811 58.60 -35.42 -11.44
CA LEU A 811 58.51 -36.02 -10.11
C LEU A 811 59.06 -37.46 -10.09
N HIS A 812 58.80 -38.22 -11.15
CA HIS A 812 59.36 -39.56 -11.32
C HIS A 812 60.88 -39.53 -11.53
N ASP A 813 61.40 -38.61 -12.33
CA ASP A 813 62.84 -38.43 -12.52
C ASP A 813 63.54 -37.97 -11.22
N GLU A 814 62.92 -37.08 -10.45
CA GLU A 814 63.40 -36.70 -9.12
C GLU A 814 63.49 -37.91 -8.18
N PHE A 815 62.46 -38.75 -8.19
CA PHE A 815 62.44 -40.01 -7.46
C PHE A 815 63.60 -40.93 -7.88
N LEU A 816 63.81 -41.15 -9.17
CA LEU A 816 64.88 -42.04 -9.64
C LEU A 816 66.27 -41.54 -9.25
N ASN A 817 66.46 -40.22 -9.22
CA ASN A 817 67.71 -39.59 -8.79
C ASN A 817 67.92 -39.62 -7.26
N SER A 818 66.88 -39.87 -6.46
CA SER A 818 66.98 -39.93 -4.99
C SER A 818 67.36 -41.30 -4.45
N ILE A 819 67.35 -42.35 -5.28
CA ILE A 819 67.62 -43.72 -4.85
C ILE A 819 69.13 -43.93 -4.71
N ASN A 820 69.59 -44.28 -3.50
CA ASN A 820 70.96 -44.71 -3.26
C ASN A 820 71.07 -46.25 -3.33
N TYR A 821 71.82 -46.77 -4.29
CA TYR A 821 72.04 -48.20 -4.46
C TYR A 821 73.25 -48.75 -3.70
N GLU A 822 73.98 -47.90 -2.96
CA GLU A 822 75.10 -48.37 -2.14
C GLU A 822 74.60 -49.28 -1.02
N VAL A 823 75.10 -50.51 -1.03
CA VAL A 823 74.76 -51.54 -0.04
C VAL A 823 76.00 -52.25 0.42
N THR A 824 75.98 -52.64 1.70
CA THR A 824 77.03 -53.48 2.27
C THR A 824 76.78 -54.94 1.90
N VAL A 825 77.68 -55.51 1.09
CA VAL A 825 77.57 -56.85 0.51
C VAL A 825 78.11 -57.90 1.48
N ILE A 826 79.24 -57.64 2.13
CA ILE A 826 79.88 -58.56 3.06
C ILE A 826 79.61 -58.09 4.50
N PRO A 827 78.78 -58.82 5.27
CA PRO A 827 78.42 -58.41 6.61
C PRO A 827 79.65 -58.35 7.54
N ASN A 828 79.58 -57.49 8.56
CA ASN A 828 80.60 -57.46 9.61
C ASN A 828 80.45 -58.71 10.49
N GLU A 829 81.57 -59.42 10.70
CA GLU A 829 81.55 -60.67 11.43
C GLU A 829 81.10 -60.47 12.89
N LYS A 830 80.24 -61.36 13.38
CA LYS A 830 80.03 -61.50 14.82
C LYS A 830 81.36 -61.94 15.44
N PHE A 831 81.86 -61.20 16.42
CA PHE A 831 83.17 -61.36 17.07
C PHE A 831 83.62 -62.83 17.29
N LEU A 832 82.68 -63.73 17.62
CA LEU A 832 82.94 -65.15 17.84
C LEU A 832 83.36 -65.94 16.58
N SER A 833 82.89 -65.59 15.38
CA SER A 833 83.31 -66.25 14.12
C SER A 833 84.71 -65.82 13.63
N THR A 834 85.18 -64.65 14.07
CA THR A 834 86.49 -64.09 13.73
C THR A 834 87.60 -64.77 14.54
N VAL A 835 87.34 -65.11 15.80
CA VAL A 835 88.26 -65.86 16.67
C VAL A 835 88.42 -67.32 16.21
N ALA A 836 87.32 -67.99 15.84
CA ALA A 836 87.36 -69.36 15.35
C ALA A 836 88.10 -69.50 14.00
N GLY A 837 87.99 -68.49 13.12
CA GLY A 837 88.74 -68.43 11.86
C GLY A 837 90.22 -68.06 12.06
N GLY A 838 90.54 -67.10 12.94
CA GLY A 838 91.90 -66.60 13.14
C GLY A 838 92.89 -67.66 13.64
N ILE A 839 92.45 -68.58 14.49
CA ILE A 839 93.29 -69.68 15.00
C ILE A 839 93.61 -70.70 13.90
N LYS A 840 92.69 -70.95 12.97
CA LYS A 840 92.87 -71.88 11.85
C LYS A 840 93.75 -71.31 10.74
N VAL A 841 93.69 -69.99 10.53
CA VAL A 841 94.43 -69.28 9.48
C VAL A 841 95.89 -69.03 9.88
N MET A 842 96.25 -68.85 11.16
CA MET A 842 97.64 -68.51 11.58
C MET A 842 98.74 -69.47 11.08
N PHE A 843 98.44 -70.76 10.91
CA PHE A 843 99.40 -71.80 10.53
C PHE A 843 99.45 -72.14 9.02
N MET A 844 98.66 -71.44 8.20
CA MET A 844 98.62 -71.63 6.75
C MET A 844 99.69 -70.78 6.02
N LYS A 845 100.25 -71.29 4.91
CA LYS A 845 101.13 -70.51 4.00
C LYS A 845 100.33 -69.33 3.41
N SER A 846 100.98 -68.25 2.98
CA SER A 846 100.27 -67.03 2.52
C SER A 846 99.18 -67.39 1.49
N GLU A 847 99.53 -68.17 0.47
CA GLU A 847 98.64 -68.74 -0.58
C GLU A 847 97.40 -69.47 -0.04
N GLU A 848 97.52 -70.23 1.04
CA GLU A 848 96.39 -70.94 1.67
C GLU A 848 95.52 -70.01 2.54
N LYS A 849 96.10 -68.94 3.12
CA LYS A 849 95.36 -67.95 3.92
C LYS A 849 94.42 -67.14 3.06
N ALA A 850 94.85 -66.69 1.88
CA ALA A 850 93.94 -65.96 1.01
C ALA A 850 92.90 -66.87 0.38
N GLU A 851 93.24 -68.10 -0.01
CA GLU A 851 92.25 -69.03 -0.54
C GLU A 851 91.15 -69.37 0.49
N SER A 852 91.53 -69.62 1.76
CA SER A 852 90.54 -69.79 2.84
C SER A 852 89.72 -68.52 3.11
N THR A 853 90.29 -67.33 2.93
CA THR A 853 89.60 -66.04 3.13
C THR A 853 88.66 -65.75 1.95
N ARG A 854 89.05 -66.08 0.71
CA ARG A 854 88.23 -66.01 -0.50
C ARG A 854 87.01 -66.93 -0.39
N ILE A 855 87.20 -68.19 0.03
CA ILE A 855 86.09 -69.13 0.27
C ILE A 855 85.14 -68.61 1.36
N LYS A 856 85.69 -68.02 2.44
CA LYS A 856 84.88 -67.44 3.52
C LYS A 856 84.06 -66.23 3.04
N ILE A 857 84.68 -65.33 2.26
CA ILE A 857 84.01 -64.19 1.65
C ILE A 857 82.93 -64.67 0.67
N LYS A 858 83.23 -65.63 -0.22
CA LYS A 858 82.25 -66.25 -1.13
C LYS A 858 81.03 -66.77 -0.37
N ASN A 859 81.23 -67.52 0.71
CA ASN A 859 80.12 -68.04 1.53
C ASN A 859 79.33 -66.93 2.23
N GLN A 860 79.99 -65.90 2.78
CA GLN A 860 79.31 -64.76 3.41
C GLN A 860 78.48 -63.95 2.42
N VAL A 861 78.99 -63.78 1.19
CA VAL A 861 78.27 -63.11 0.09
C VAL A 861 77.07 -63.95 -0.35
N ILE A 862 77.23 -65.28 -0.50
CA ILE A 862 76.14 -66.20 -0.84
C ILE A 862 75.04 -66.20 0.23
N GLU A 863 75.41 -66.19 1.52
CA GLU A 863 74.44 -66.15 2.62
C GLU A 863 73.71 -64.79 2.74
N ASN A 864 74.34 -63.69 2.30
CA ASN A 864 73.78 -62.33 2.42
C ASN A 864 73.06 -61.84 1.15
N LYS A 865 73.13 -62.58 0.02
CA LYS A 865 72.59 -62.15 -1.29
C LYS A 865 71.10 -61.79 -1.27
N ASP A 866 70.28 -62.58 -0.57
CA ASP A 866 68.83 -62.36 -0.48
C ASP A 866 68.50 -61.17 0.43
N ASN A 867 69.30 -60.95 1.48
CA ASN A 867 69.17 -59.80 2.37
C ASN A 867 69.58 -58.49 1.68
N ILE A 868 70.59 -58.52 0.80
CA ILE A 868 70.98 -57.36 -0.03
C ILE A 868 69.84 -56.97 -0.98
N ALA A 869 69.22 -57.95 -1.64
CA ALA A 869 68.06 -57.73 -2.48
C ALA A 869 66.88 -57.12 -1.69
N ALA A 870 66.64 -57.58 -0.46
CA ALA A 870 65.62 -57.03 0.42
C ALA A 870 65.92 -55.58 0.87
N ILE A 871 67.17 -55.24 1.19
CA ILE A 871 67.57 -53.87 1.57
C ILE A 871 67.38 -52.90 0.41
N LEU A 872 67.82 -53.28 -0.81
CA LEU A 872 67.62 -52.47 -2.01
C LEU A 872 66.13 -52.26 -2.31
N SER A 873 65.33 -53.33 -2.22
CA SER A 873 63.89 -53.27 -2.44
C SER A 873 63.19 -52.36 -1.42
N ASN A 874 63.56 -52.44 -0.14
CA ASN A 874 63.01 -51.57 0.91
C ASN A 874 63.36 -50.08 0.68
N ASN A 875 64.58 -49.78 0.24
CA ASN A 875 64.99 -48.40 -0.08
C ASN A 875 64.17 -47.83 -1.25
N ILE A 876 63.95 -48.63 -2.30
CA ILE A 876 63.09 -48.26 -3.43
C ILE A 876 61.66 -48.04 -2.94
N MET A 877 61.12 -48.91 -2.10
CA MET A 877 59.77 -48.81 -1.55
C MET A 877 59.57 -47.54 -0.69
N GLU A 878 60.56 -47.14 0.11
CA GLU A 878 60.51 -45.91 0.91
C GLU A 878 60.47 -44.65 0.03
N ASN A 879 61.32 -44.58 -1.00
CA ASN A 879 61.32 -43.48 -1.95
C ASN A 879 60.06 -43.45 -2.83
N LEU A 880 59.48 -44.61 -3.18
CA LEU A 880 58.21 -44.70 -3.90
C LEU A 880 57.04 -44.15 -3.09
N ARG A 881 57.05 -44.26 -1.75
CA ARG A 881 56.06 -43.59 -0.90
C ARG A 881 56.15 -42.07 -1.04
N GLY A 882 57.36 -41.52 -1.05
CA GLY A 882 57.59 -40.09 -1.30
C GLY A 882 57.06 -39.64 -2.67
N LEU A 883 57.27 -40.44 -3.73
CA LEU A 883 56.68 -40.18 -5.05
C LEU A 883 55.15 -40.21 -5.02
N SER A 884 54.55 -41.21 -4.37
CA SER A 884 53.09 -41.32 -4.21
C SER A 884 52.50 -40.08 -3.55
N ASP A 885 53.12 -39.60 -2.47
CA ASP A 885 52.64 -38.43 -1.74
C ASP A 885 52.72 -37.14 -2.58
N LYS A 886 53.84 -36.92 -3.30
CA LYS A 886 53.99 -35.78 -4.23
C LYS A 886 52.98 -35.81 -5.38
N LEU A 887 52.75 -36.98 -5.99
CA LEU A 887 51.75 -37.13 -7.07
C LEU A 887 50.33 -36.85 -6.57
N LYS A 888 50.00 -37.26 -5.35
CA LYS A 888 48.70 -36.97 -4.74
C LYS A 888 48.54 -35.50 -4.39
N GLU A 889 49.60 -34.85 -3.92
CA GLU A 889 49.62 -33.41 -3.61
C GLU A 889 49.33 -32.57 -4.88
N GLU A 890 49.98 -32.89 -5.99
CA GLU A 890 49.76 -32.21 -7.28
C GLU A 890 48.30 -32.33 -7.76
N ILE A 891 47.71 -33.52 -7.62
CA ILE A 891 46.29 -33.74 -7.97
C ILE A 891 45.35 -33.07 -6.98
N LYS A 892 45.69 -33.07 -5.69
CA LYS A 892 44.86 -32.46 -4.65
C LYS A 892 44.60 -30.99 -4.94
N ASP A 893 45.63 -30.23 -5.29
CA ASP A 893 45.50 -28.79 -5.54
C ASP A 893 44.54 -28.48 -6.71
N ILE A 894 44.57 -29.30 -7.77
CA ILE A 894 43.68 -29.14 -8.93
C ILE A 894 42.21 -29.40 -8.55
N PHE A 895 41.95 -30.50 -7.84
CA PHE A 895 40.58 -30.89 -7.48
C PHE A 895 40.00 -30.00 -6.37
N GLU A 896 40.81 -29.58 -5.38
CA GLU A 896 40.39 -28.60 -4.36
C GLU A 896 40.12 -27.23 -4.97
N GLY A 897 40.93 -26.79 -5.94
CA GLY A 897 40.67 -25.57 -6.72
C GLY A 897 39.30 -25.61 -7.40
N THR A 898 38.99 -26.70 -8.11
CA THR A 898 37.70 -26.89 -8.79
C THR A 898 36.52 -26.92 -7.80
N LEU A 899 36.66 -27.59 -6.65
CA LEU A 899 35.62 -27.61 -5.62
C LEU A 899 35.36 -26.24 -5.00
N ASN A 900 36.41 -25.43 -4.83
CA ASN A 900 36.27 -24.05 -4.36
C ASN A 900 35.52 -23.20 -5.37
N ASP A 901 35.82 -23.33 -6.66
CA ASP A 901 35.11 -22.61 -7.73
C ASP A 901 33.62 -23.00 -7.79
N ILE A 902 33.29 -24.31 -7.72
CA ILE A 902 31.91 -24.80 -7.63
C ILE A 902 31.20 -24.21 -6.40
N THR A 903 31.88 -24.14 -5.25
CA THR A 903 31.29 -23.62 -4.01
C THR A 903 30.99 -22.12 -4.12
N ILE A 904 31.90 -21.34 -4.71
CA ILE A 904 31.71 -19.90 -4.95
C ILE A 904 30.52 -19.69 -5.90
N ASP A 905 30.52 -20.38 -7.04
CA ASP A 905 29.45 -20.28 -8.03
C ASP A 905 28.10 -20.64 -7.40
N LYS A 906 28.02 -21.78 -6.71
CA LYS A 906 26.81 -22.24 -6.02
C LYS A 906 26.28 -21.19 -5.06
N ASN A 907 27.13 -20.61 -4.21
CA ASN A 907 26.70 -19.59 -3.25
C ASN A 907 26.14 -18.34 -3.96
N ILE A 908 26.72 -17.93 -5.09
CA ILE A 908 26.22 -16.80 -5.88
C ILE A 908 24.84 -17.13 -6.47
N VAL A 909 24.66 -18.34 -7.01
CA VAL A 909 23.39 -18.78 -7.60
C VAL A 909 22.31 -18.99 -6.54
N GLU A 910 22.64 -19.54 -5.37
CA GLU A 910 21.72 -19.66 -4.24
C GLU A 910 21.22 -18.29 -3.78
N GLN A 911 22.12 -17.31 -3.63
CA GLN A 911 21.71 -15.95 -3.30
C GLN A 911 20.80 -15.34 -4.39
N ALA A 912 21.13 -15.56 -5.67
CA ALA A 912 20.32 -15.10 -6.79
C ALA A 912 18.93 -15.76 -6.81
N GLU A 913 18.81 -17.05 -6.49
CA GLU A 913 17.54 -17.77 -6.38
C GLU A 913 16.68 -17.22 -5.24
N MET A 914 17.29 -16.92 -4.10
CA MET A 914 16.61 -16.31 -2.96
C MET A 914 16.07 -14.91 -3.31
N ASP A 915 16.89 -14.06 -3.92
CA ASP A 915 16.51 -12.71 -4.34
C ASP A 915 15.40 -12.76 -5.41
N MET A 916 15.47 -13.72 -6.33
CA MET A 916 14.45 -13.95 -7.36
C MET A 916 13.14 -14.45 -6.75
N THR A 917 13.19 -15.34 -5.76
CA THR A 917 12.02 -15.83 -5.03
C THR A 917 11.30 -14.67 -4.34
N LYS A 918 12.03 -13.83 -3.60
CA LYS A 918 11.46 -12.65 -2.94
C LYS A 918 10.82 -11.69 -3.96
N SER A 919 11.51 -11.40 -5.05
CA SER A 919 10.99 -10.54 -6.13
C SER A 919 9.72 -11.11 -6.78
N HIS A 920 9.67 -12.43 -6.97
CA HIS A 920 8.50 -13.12 -7.52
C HIS A 920 7.29 -13.05 -6.57
N GLU A 921 7.49 -13.17 -5.26
CA GLU A 921 6.42 -13.00 -4.26
C GLU A 921 5.86 -11.57 -4.26
N GLU A 922 6.73 -10.56 -4.33
CA GLU A 922 6.32 -9.15 -4.42
C GLU A 922 5.52 -8.88 -5.71
N ILE A 923 5.98 -9.39 -6.85
CA ILE A 923 5.26 -9.29 -8.13
C ILE A 923 3.92 -10.03 -8.07
N THR A 924 3.87 -11.20 -7.45
CA THR A 924 2.62 -11.99 -7.33
C THR A 924 1.57 -11.23 -6.54
N LYS A 925 1.91 -10.68 -5.37
CA LYS A 925 1.01 -9.82 -4.58
C LYS A 925 0.54 -8.60 -5.35
N LYS A 926 1.46 -7.94 -6.07
CA LYS A 926 1.15 -6.79 -6.92
C LYS A 926 0.16 -7.16 -8.05
N ASN A 927 0.33 -8.33 -8.66
CA ASN A 927 -0.53 -8.84 -9.72
C ASN A 927 -1.92 -9.24 -9.22
N GLU A 928 -2.02 -9.84 -8.04
CA GLU A 928 -3.29 -10.17 -7.38
C GLU A 928 -4.13 -8.90 -7.14
N GLU A 929 -3.48 -7.84 -6.62
CA GLU A 929 -4.14 -6.56 -6.40
C GLU A 929 -4.58 -5.90 -7.72
N LEU A 930 -3.75 -5.94 -8.76
CA LEU A 930 -4.13 -5.47 -10.10
C LEU A 930 -5.37 -6.18 -10.63
N GLU A 931 -5.46 -7.50 -10.48
CA GLU A 931 -6.62 -8.27 -10.94
C GLU A 931 -7.89 -7.88 -10.19
N VAL A 932 -7.81 -7.57 -8.89
CA VAL A 932 -8.94 -7.04 -8.11
C VAL A 932 -9.39 -5.68 -8.64
N LEU A 933 -8.45 -4.76 -8.91
CA LEU A 933 -8.76 -3.44 -9.46
C LEU A 933 -9.40 -3.52 -10.85
N MET A 934 -8.89 -4.40 -11.73
CA MET A 934 -9.48 -4.64 -13.05
C MET A 934 -10.89 -5.22 -12.95
N LYS A 935 -11.13 -6.16 -12.02
CA LYS A 935 -12.48 -6.68 -11.77
C LYS A 935 -13.47 -5.60 -11.32
N PHE A 936 -13.04 -4.56 -10.61
CA PHE A 936 -13.92 -3.43 -10.30
C PHE A 936 -14.37 -2.67 -11.55
N VAL A 937 -13.48 -2.52 -12.54
CA VAL A 937 -13.83 -1.94 -13.84
C VAL A 937 -14.79 -2.86 -14.60
N ASP A 938 -14.51 -4.18 -14.62
CA ASP A 938 -15.40 -5.17 -15.26
C ASP A 938 -16.81 -5.14 -14.66
N VAL A 939 -16.95 -4.97 -13.34
CA VAL A 939 -18.24 -4.81 -12.67
C VAL A 939 -18.99 -3.57 -13.15
N GLU A 940 -18.32 -2.42 -13.30
CA GLU A 940 -18.95 -1.19 -13.79
C GLU A 940 -19.37 -1.32 -15.26
N VAL A 941 -18.54 -1.94 -16.10
CA VAL A 941 -18.89 -2.24 -17.50
C VAL A 941 -20.12 -3.15 -17.56
N LEU A 942 -20.15 -4.23 -16.78
CA LEU A 942 -21.30 -5.16 -16.74
C LEU A 942 -22.57 -4.50 -16.21
N LYS A 943 -22.45 -3.59 -15.23
CA LYS A 943 -23.57 -2.78 -14.75
C LYS A 943 -24.21 -1.98 -15.88
N TYR A 944 -23.40 -1.26 -16.66
CA TYR A 944 -23.92 -0.46 -17.78
C TYR A 944 -24.50 -1.32 -18.91
N ILE A 945 -23.94 -2.50 -19.20
CA ILE A 945 -24.55 -3.47 -20.13
C ILE A 945 -25.99 -3.77 -19.70
N LYS A 946 -26.19 -4.15 -18.43
CA LYS A 946 -27.52 -4.50 -17.89
C LYS A 946 -28.51 -3.33 -17.93
N GLN A 947 -28.03 -2.10 -17.70
CA GLN A 947 -28.87 -0.90 -17.83
C GLN A 947 -29.30 -0.68 -19.29
N LEU A 948 -28.35 -0.76 -20.23
CA LEU A 948 -28.59 -0.55 -21.67
C LEU A 948 -29.49 -1.61 -22.30
N ASP A 949 -29.45 -2.87 -21.81
CA ASP A 949 -30.36 -3.94 -22.25
C ASP A 949 -31.84 -3.58 -22.04
N HIS A 950 -32.14 -2.64 -21.14
CA HIS A 950 -33.48 -2.14 -20.86
C HIS A 950 -33.75 -0.74 -21.45
N ASN A 951 -32.91 -0.30 -22.40
CA ASN A 951 -32.96 1.02 -23.05
C ASN A 951 -32.93 2.18 -22.06
N MET A 952 -32.11 2.08 -21.02
CA MET A 952 -31.95 3.12 -20.00
C MET A 952 -30.52 3.23 -19.50
N VAL A 953 -30.20 4.39 -18.90
CA VAL A 953 -28.90 4.65 -18.27
C VAL A 953 -29.11 5.48 -17.01
N TYR A 954 -28.48 5.08 -15.91
CA TYR A 954 -28.44 5.87 -14.68
C TYR A 954 -27.28 6.89 -14.72
N PHE A 955 -27.58 8.15 -14.39
CA PHE A 955 -26.57 9.19 -14.18
C PHE A 955 -27.10 10.30 -13.28
N ASN A 956 -26.32 10.70 -12.27
CA ASN A 956 -26.63 11.81 -11.35
C ASN A 956 -28.06 11.75 -10.76
N SER A 957 -28.40 10.63 -10.12
CA SER A 957 -29.72 10.39 -9.48
C SER A 957 -30.92 10.36 -10.43
N LYS A 958 -30.70 10.22 -11.74
CA LYS A 958 -31.76 10.15 -12.75
C LYS A 958 -31.52 8.98 -13.70
N CYS A 959 -32.62 8.43 -14.23
CA CYS A 959 -32.59 7.44 -15.30
C CYS A 959 -33.07 8.07 -16.61
N TYR A 960 -32.22 7.99 -17.63
CA TYR A 960 -32.49 8.53 -18.96
C TYR A 960 -32.97 7.43 -19.88
N LYS A 961 -34.02 7.70 -20.65
CA LYS A 961 -34.48 6.83 -21.73
C LYS A 961 -33.57 7.02 -22.95
N LEU A 962 -33.18 5.91 -23.56
CA LEU A 962 -32.59 5.90 -24.90
C LEU A 962 -33.77 5.88 -25.88
N VAL A 963 -33.99 6.95 -26.63
CA VAL A 963 -35.01 7.04 -27.69
C VAL A 963 -34.33 6.82 -29.03
#